data_AF-A0A9W7E254-F1
#
_entry.id   AF-A0A9W7E254-F1
#
_cell.length_a   1.000
_cell.length_b   1.000
_cell.length_c   1.000
_cell.angle_alpha   90.00
_cell.angle_beta   90.00
_cell.angle_gamma   90.00
#
_symmetry.space_group_name_H-M   'P 1'
#
loop_
_entity.id
_entity.type
_entity.pdbx_description
1 polymer ?
#
loop_
_entity_poly.entity_id
_entity_poly.type
_entity_poly.pdbx_seq_one_letter_code
_entity_poly.pdbx_strand_id
1 'polypeptide(L)'
;MLSQYLLTLQTHYTSTTSLLKITYTLLILSPLYLLFSYFKKPPKKWVDGSQHDLMLKDTVILVDSNDKIIGSTSKIESHTFDTKNPRGILHRAFSVFIFDSQNRLLLQKRASSKITFPGVWTNTCCSHPLNGLTPNEVDGPEDLPNVPGVKNAAVRKLEQELGITGLSKSRFKFLTRLHYWAADTVSHGPTAPWGEHEIDYVLFYILEKGESIDIKPNPEEVEDINWVSPSQLKSGMEVGLWSPWFKIIAERWLIPEWWSNLSEVMETEKYVNTKTITRFDPTIEHAGGAGNAERVYLENLDTTLNGDASKKQGAYGKIKIIKESKISQISRLDEIWSAVNLMYVNPLTSNLESEFIEDKFDEQDLKWCDDMLGKVSRSFAAVIRQLPDVLLVDVMVFYLVLRALDTVEDDMTYFENNEVKIEKILEFCEKSFTDEHFQILGCGEADERVLLENFDKVRNIFTKLNPKSKRVIRDITERMGKGMAEFVGKDLGEGTRDVKEYDRYCHFVAGLVGEGLSRLFSTSGLEAPTLSSQIHLSDQMGLFLQKTNIIRDYLEDYVDGRAFWPQTIWKKYADGNGLGAFIEDKESGVKCLNELVTDALELAPDCLAYLGELRCEEVFRFCAIPQVMAVATLEKVYGNMEVFEGVVKIRKGLSCKLILNTKDHSGVHSIFGKMARSIMSRADKNDPSYERTLHACRNILEIVGEPKGGMTFGAKMQIVNVGVCTSLIVSGKRLYGRHEGDAWGGRMLPGINDVEDVGVLAVFVTSICFLIAFAAVGEAMGEVALRVKGEKGGMRSSGASSATLKTLVEAKNLVE
;
A
#
# COMPACT_ATOMS: atom_id res chain seq x y z
N MET A 1 -28.88 -37.83 13.76
CA MET A 1 -29.92 -37.80 12.71
C MET A 1 -29.35 -37.88 11.30
N LEU A 2 -28.40 -37.03 10.90
CA LEU A 2 -27.82 -37.05 9.53
C LEU A 2 -27.09 -38.36 9.17
N SER A 3 -26.36 -38.95 10.12
CA SER A 3 -25.65 -40.22 9.94
C SER A 3 -26.57 -41.42 9.70
N GLN A 4 -27.75 -41.44 10.34
CA GLN A 4 -28.77 -42.47 10.14
C GLN A 4 -29.51 -42.31 8.80
N TYR A 5 -29.70 -41.07 8.34
CA TYR A 5 -30.29 -40.79 7.02
C TYR A 5 -29.36 -41.22 5.87
N LEU A 6 -28.04 -41.02 6.02
CA LEU A 6 -27.04 -41.42 5.04
C LEU A 6 -26.86 -42.94 4.94
N LEU A 7 -26.92 -43.66 6.08
CA LEU A 7 -26.87 -45.13 6.07
C LEU A 7 -28.07 -45.77 5.35
N THR A 8 -29.24 -45.12 5.41
CA THR A 8 -30.48 -45.61 4.79
C THR A 8 -30.48 -45.39 3.27
N LEU A 9 -29.76 -44.38 2.79
CA LEU A 9 -29.58 -44.08 1.36
C LEU A 9 -28.59 -45.02 0.66
N GLN A 10 -27.60 -45.53 1.39
CA GLN A 10 -26.57 -46.42 0.84
C GLN A 10 -27.10 -47.85 0.58
N THR A 11 -28.16 -48.28 1.26
CA THR A 11 -28.76 -49.61 1.10
C THR A 11 -29.85 -49.70 0.01
N HIS A 12 -30.24 -48.59 -0.64
CA HIS A 12 -31.41 -48.60 -1.54
C HIS A 12 -31.20 -48.06 -2.96
N TYR A 13 -30.02 -47.55 -3.33
CA TYR A 13 -29.81 -47.02 -4.69
C TYR A 13 -28.43 -47.34 -5.27
N THR A 14 -28.39 -48.20 -6.28
CA THR A 14 -27.18 -48.67 -6.99
C THR A 14 -27.04 -48.10 -8.41
N SER A 15 -27.56 -46.90 -8.69
CA SER A 15 -27.39 -46.24 -10.00
C SER A 15 -26.60 -44.92 -9.92
N THR A 16 -25.90 -44.61 -11.02
CA THR A 16 -25.02 -43.43 -11.22
C THR A 16 -25.71 -42.08 -11.00
N THR A 17 -27.03 -42.00 -11.10
CA THR A 17 -27.83 -40.80 -10.80
C THR A 17 -27.89 -40.46 -9.30
N SER A 18 -27.66 -41.44 -8.43
CA SER A 18 -27.69 -41.23 -6.98
C SER A 18 -26.38 -40.66 -6.44
N LEU A 19 -25.25 -40.96 -7.08
CA LEU A 19 -23.97 -40.31 -6.75
C LEU A 19 -24.05 -38.80 -7.03
N LEU A 20 -24.61 -38.40 -8.17
CA LEU A 20 -24.76 -37.00 -8.56
C LEU A 20 -25.62 -36.20 -7.57
N LYS A 21 -26.70 -36.79 -7.07
CA LYS A 21 -27.56 -36.17 -6.05
C LYS A 21 -26.85 -36.03 -4.70
N ILE A 22 -26.07 -37.03 -4.30
CA ILE A 22 -25.27 -36.96 -3.06
C ILE A 22 -24.20 -35.86 -3.16
N THR A 23 -23.54 -35.71 -4.31
CA THR A 23 -22.56 -34.64 -4.54
C THR A 23 -23.25 -33.27 -4.54
N TYR A 24 -24.41 -33.14 -5.17
CA TYR A 24 -25.21 -31.90 -5.20
C TYR A 24 -25.71 -31.50 -3.80
N THR A 25 -26.14 -32.46 -2.98
CA THR A 25 -26.59 -32.22 -1.60
C THR A 25 -25.42 -31.87 -0.66
N LEU A 26 -24.23 -32.45 -0.85
CA LEU A 26 -23.04 -32.11 -0.08
C LEU A 26 -22.47 -30.73 -0.43
N LEU A 27 -22.54 -30.33 -1.71
CA LEU A 27 -22.09 -29.00 -2.18
C LEU A 27 -23.02 -27.86 -1.75
N ILE A 28 -24.32 -28.11 -1.57
CA ILE A 28 -25.30 -27.09 -1.18
C ILE A 28 -25.46 -26.97 0.35
N LEU A 29 -25.27 -28.06 1.11
CA LEU A 29 -25.46 -28.04 2.57
C LEU A 29 -24.20 -27.64 3.36
N SER A 30 -23.00 -27.75 2.78
CA SER A 30 -21.73 -27.35 3.41
C SER A 30 -21.67 -25.85 3.77
N PRO A 31 -22.15 -24.91 2.94
CA PRO A 31 -22.16 -23.48 3.29
C PRO A 31 -23.23 -23.11 4.32
N LEU A 32 -24.38 -23.80 4.30
CA LEU A 32 -25.51 -23.53 5.21
C LEU A 32 -25.25 -24.00 6.65
N TYR A 33 -24.44 -25.04 6.84
CA TYR A 33 -24.05 -25.53 8.17
C TYR A 33 -23.08 -24.57 8.87
N LEU A 34 -22.16 -23.95 8.12
CA LEU A 34 -21.24 -22.92 8.63
C LEU A 34 -21.96 -21.61 9.02
N LEU A 35 -23.07 -21.29 8.34
CA LEU A 35 -23.90 -20.13 8.68
C LEU A 35 -24.70 -20.31 9.99
N PHE A 36 -25.12 -21.54 10.31
CA PHE A 36 -25.92 -21.83 11.51
C PHE A 36 -25.09 -22.00 12.79
N SER A 37 -23.79 -22.29 12.69
CA SER A 37 -22.88 -22.35 13.84
C SER A 37 -22.48 -20.97 14.38
N TYR A 38 -22.80 -19.89 13.67
CA TYR A 38 -22.40 -18.52 14.04
C TYR A 38 -23.39 -17.81 15.00
N PHE A 39 -24.59 -18.37 15.22
CA PHE A 39 -25.58 -17.75 16.11
C PHE A 39 -26.13 -18.72 17.16
N LYS A 40 -25.46 -18.77 18.33
CA LYS A 40 -26.09 -18.98 19.65
C LYS A 40 -25.06 -18.91 20.79
N LYS A 41 -25.17 -17.89 21.65
CA LYS A 41 -24.84 -18.02 23.08
C LYS A 41 -25.89 -17.28 23.93
N PRO A 42 -26.26 -17.81 25.12
CA PRO A 42 -27.30 -17.26 25.98
C PRO A 42 -26.73 -16.20 26.95
N PRO A 43 -27.58 -15.36 27.60
CA PRO A 43 -27.09 -14.36 28.54
C PRO A 43 -26.87 -14.97 29.94
N LYS A 44 -25.84 -14.50 30.65
CA LYS A 44 -25.67 -14.69 32.11
C LYS A 44 -25.48 -13.33 32.81
N LYS A 45 -26.05 -13.24 34.02
CA LYS A 45 -26.19 -12.07 34.90
C LYS A 45 -24.85 -11.49 35.38
N TRP A 46 -24.84 -10.17 35.56
CA TRP A 46 -23.77 -9.35 36.13
C TRP A 46 -23.91 -9.21 37.66
N VAL A 47 -22.78 -9.15 38.36
CA VAL A 47 -22.64 -8.82 39.80
C VAL A 47 -21.75 -7.58 39.88
N ASP A 48 -22.18 -6.59 40.66
CA ASP A 48 -21.60 -5.25 40.81
C ASP A 48 -20.19 -5.29 41.46
N GLY A 49 -19.23 -4.59 40.88
CA GLY A 49 -17.87 -4.36 41.41
C GLY A 49 -16.75 -5.12 40.71
N SER A 50 -17.03 -5.84 39.63
CA SER A 50 -16.03 -6.56 38.83
C SER A 50 -15.17 -5.59 38.01
N GLN A 51 -13.97 -6.01 37.55
CA GLN A 51 -13.15 -5.26 36.57
C GLN A 51 -13.97 -4.79 35.36
N HIS A 52 -15.01 -5.54 34.99
CA HIS A 52 -15.90 -5.20 33.88
C HIS A 52 -16.82 -4.00 34.20
N ASP A 53 -17.22 -3.82 35.46
CA ASP A 53 -18.04 -2.68 35.89
C ASP A 53 -17.22 -1.39 35.93
N LEU A 54 -15.95 -1.48 36.37
CA LEU A 54 -15.00 -0.35 36.29
C LEU A 54 -14.76 0.06 34.84
N MET A 55 -14.60 -0.90 33.92
CA MET A 55 -14.45 -0.62 32.49
C MET A 55 -15.67 0.11 31.90
N LEU A 56 -16.88 -0.17 32.39
CA LEU A 56 -18.11 0.50 31.93
C LEU A 56 -18.32 1.89 32.56
N LYS A 57 -17.92 2.06 33.83
CA LYS A 57 -18.20 3.27 34.61
C LYS A 57 -17.14 4.37 34.41
N ASP A 58 -15.87 4.00 34.31
CA ASP A 58 -14.80 4.98 34.20
C ASP A 58 -14.85 5.66 32.84
N THR A 59 -14.83 7.00 32.85
CA THR A 59 -14.86 7.82 31.64
C THR A 59 -13.50 8.45 31.39
N VAL A 60 -12.80 7.99 30.35
CA VAL A 60 -11.47 8.47 29.96
C VAL A 60 -11.57 9.71 29.06
N ILE A 61 -10.49 10.49 29.01
CA ILE A 61 -10.39 11.71 28.21
C ILE A 61 -9.95 11.35 26.78
N LEU A 62 -10.79 11.65 25.79
CA LEU A 62 -10.46 11.46 24.37
C LEU A 62 -9.67 12.65 23.85
N VAL A 63 -8.65 12.34 23.04
CA VAL A 63 -7.77 13.36 22.46
C VAL A 63 -7.48 13.09 20.99
N ASP A 64 -7.09 14.14 20.27
CA ASP A 64 -6.46 14.00 18.96
C ASP A 64 -4.95 13.71 19.08
N SER A 65 -4.28 13.52 17.94
CA SER A 65 -2.86 13.20 17.88
C SER A 65 -1.93 14.32 18.40
N ASN A 66 -2.46 15.51 18.68
CA ASN A 66 -1.75 16.65 19.23
C ASN A 66 -2.08 16.88 20.71
N ASP A 67 -2.70 15.89 21.36
CA ASP A 67 -3.10 15.94 22.77
C ASP A 67 -4.14 17.03 23.07
N LYS A 68 -4.95 17.40 22.08
CA LYS A 68 -6.10 18.28 22.26
C LYS A 68 -7.33 17.46 22.64
N ILE A 69 -8.01 17.87 23.70
CA ILE A 69 -9.25 17.22 24.16
C ILE A 69 -10.34 17.35 23.10
N ILE A 70 -10.87 16.21 22.66
CA ILE A 70 -11.99 16.12 21.69
C ILE A 70 -13.29 15.59 22.33
N GLY A 71 -13.21 15.07 23.55
CA GLY A 71 -14.36 14.56 24.27
C GLY A 71 -13.96 13.60 25.39
N SER A 72 -14.89 12.72 25.75
CA SER A 72 -14.64 11.65 26.73
C SER A 72 -15.48 10.43 26.37
N THR A 73 -14.99 9.22 26.64
CA THR A 73 -15.75 7.98 26.44
C THR A 73 -15.49 6.98 27.59
N SER A 74 -16.25 5.90 27.64
CA SER A 74 -16.03 4.83 28.62
C SER A 74 -14.68 4.14 28.40
N LYS A 75 -14.09 3.63 29.47
CA LYS A 75 -12.84 2.89 29.41
C LYS A 75 -12.97 1.63 28.54
N ILE A 76 -14.12 0.96 28.57
CA ILE A 76 -14.36 -0.21 27.71
C ILE A 76 -14.34 0.16 26.23
N GLU A 77 -15.00 1.24 25.82
CA GLU A 77 -15.05 1.64 24.41
C GLU A 77 -13.68 2.07 23.89
N SER A 78 -12.91 2.81 24.70
CA SER A 78 -11.57 3.25 24.32
C SER A 78 -10.59 2.10 24.11
N HIS A 79 -10.71 1.04 24.90
CA HIS A 79 -9.84 -0.14 24.83
C HIS A 79 -10.38 -1.26 23.93
N THR A 80 -11.57 -1.09 23.33
CA THR A 80 -12.15 -2.08 22.42
C THR A 80 -11.51 -1.93 21.04
N PHE A 81 -10.96 -3.03 20.53
CA PHE A 81 -10.44 -3.11 19.16
C PHE A 81 -11.49 -3.79 18.30
N ASP A 82 -11.96 -3.12 17.25
CA ASP A 82 -12.94 -3.67 16.32
C ASP A 82 -12.73 -3.10 14.91
N THR A 83 -13.55 -3.50 13.93
CA THR A 83 -13.41 -3.04 12.55
C THR A 83 -13.61 -1.53 12.37
N LYS A 84 -14.25 -0.85 13.32
CA LYS A 84 -14.45 0.62 13.29
C LYS A 84 -13.27 1.34 13.93
N ASN A 85 -12.73 0.78 15.01
CA ASN A 85 -11.60 1.29 15.76
C ASN A 85 -10.50 0.22 15.80
N PRO A 86 -9.76 0.03 14.68
CA PRO A 86 -8.82 -1.08 14.56
C PRO A 86 -7.69 -1.02 15.59
N ARG A 87 -7.33 0.19 16.04
CA ARG A 87 -6.30 0.44 17.07
C ARG A 87 -6.90 0.91 18.39
N GLY A 88 -8.20 0.74 18.64
CA GLY A 88 -8.87 1.42 19.75
C GLY A 88 -8.94 2.94 19.57
N ILE A 89 -9.56 3.63 20.52
CA ILE A 89 -9.79 5.08 20.46
C ILE A 89 -8.71 5.81 21.25
N LEU A 90 -8.08 6.81 20.63
CA LEU A 90 -7.01 7.59 21.26
C LEU A 90 -7.49 8.35 22.50
N HIS A 91 -6.86 8.10 23.64
CA HIS A 91 -7.21 8.69 24.93
C HIS A 91 -5.97 8.97 25.80
N ARG A 92 -6.12 9.69 26.92
CA ARG A 92 -4.99 9.99 27.82
C ARG A 92 -4.73 8.88 28.84
N ALA A 93 -3.46 8.71 29.16
CA ALA A 93 -2.97 7.84 30.23
C ALA A 93 -1.81 8.51 31.00
N PHE A 94 -1.37 7.88 32.07
CA PHE A 94 -0.18 8.28 32.82
C PHE A 94 0.59 7.05 33.34
N SER A 95 1.91 7.22 33.47
CA SER A 95 2.85 6.24 34.00
C SER A 95 3.68 6.85 35.13
N VAL A 96 3.55 6.31 36.34
CA VAL A 96 4.30 6.72 37.52
C VAL A 96 5.51 5.81 37.75
N PHE A 97 6.65 6.42 38.09
CA PHE A 97 7.88 5.77 38.50
C PHE A 97 8.29 6.28 39.89
N ILE A 98 8.25 5.41 40.90
CA ILE A 98 8.68 5.71 42.26
C ILE A 98 10.05 5.10 42.52
N PHE A 99 11.01 5.93 42.89
CA PHE A 99 12.34 5.52 43.31
C PHE A 99 12.48 5.65 44.83
N ASP A 100 13.17 4.70 45.46
CA ASP A 100 13.55 4.83 46.85
C ASP A 100 14.82 5.68 47.01
N SER A 101 15.19 5.97 48.26
CA SER A 101 16.41 6.72 48.59
C SER A 101 17.72 6.00 48.22
N GLN A 102 17.66 4.75 47.74
CA GLN A 102 18.78 3.98 47.18
C GLN A 102 18.73 3.94 45.63
N ASN A 103 17.89 4.77 45.00
CA ASN A 103 17.66 4.81 43.56
C ASN A 103 17.18 3.47 42.98
N ARG A 104 16.51 2.62 43.77
CA ARG A 104 15.81 1.43 43.24
C ARG A 104 14.42 1.84 42.79
N LEU A 105 13.94 1.28 41.69
CA LEU A 105 12.59 1.52 41.15
C LEU A 105 11.61 0.49 41.70
N LEU A 106 10.44 0.95 42.15
CA LEU A 106 9.31 0.07 42.49
C LEU A 106 8.58 -0.35 41.22
N LEU A 107 8.48 -1.65 41.01
CA LEU A 107 7.69 -2.28 39.96
C LEU A 107 6.50 -3.01 40.55
N GLN A 108 5.46 -3.16 39.73
CA GLN A 108 4.35 -4.05 40.03
C GLN A 108 4.15 -5.08 38.91
N LYS A 109 3.64 -6.25 39.27
CA LYS A 109 3.11 -7.25 38.35
C LYS A 109 1.60 -7.14 38.37
N ARG A 110 0.99 -6.90 37.21
CA ARG A 110 -0.47 -6.74 37.09
C ARG A 110 -1.19 -8.03 37.46
N ALA A 111 -2.34 -7.92 38.11
CA ALA A 111 -3.18 -9.07 38.45
C ALA A 111 -3.57 -9.88 37.20
N SER A 112 -3.61 -11.20 37.34
CA SER A 112 -4.06 -12.11 36.29
C SER A 112 -5.56 -11.95 35.94
N SER A 113 -6.33 -11.29 36.80
CA SER A 113 -7.76 -10.96 36.60
C SER A 113 -8.02 -9.72 35.75
N LYS A 114 -6.99 -8.98 35.33
CA LYS A 114 -7.13 -7.77 34.50
C LYS A 114 -7.66 -8.12 33.10
N ILE A 115 -8.49 -7.23 32.54
CA ILE A 115 -9.04 -7.40 31.19
C ILE A 115 -7.98 -7.14 30.10
N THR A 116 -7.18 -6.09 30.28
CA THR A 116 -6.04 -5.74 29.41
C THR A 116 -4.72 -6.06 30.08
N PHE A 117 -3.83 -6.73 29.35
CA PHE A 117 -2.47 -7.10 29.74
C PHE A 117 -2.38 -7.73 31.15
N PRO A 118 -3.10 -8.83 31.44
CA PRO A 118 -3.00 -9.54 32.70
C PRO A 118 -1.62 -10.16 32.92
N GLY A 119 -1.12 -10.13 34.16
CA GLY A 119 0.08 -10.86 34.57
C GLY A 119 1.43 -10.27 34.11
N VAL A 120 1.45 -9.13 33.40
CA VAL A 120 2.70 -8.50 32.94
C VAL A 120 3.33 -7.64 34.04
N TRP A 121 4.65 -7.57 34.09
CA TRP A 121 5.40 -6.61 34.91
C TRP A 121 5.39 -5.22 34.28
N THR A 122 5.31 -4.17 35.11
CA THR A 122 5.19 -2.78 34.67
C THR A 122 5.82 -1.80 35.67
N ASN A 123 5.87 -0.51 35.31
CA ASN A 123 6.23 0.60 36.20
C ASN A 123 5.35 0.63 37.47
N THR A 124 5.69 1.50 38.42
CA THR A 124 5.04 1.55 39.74
C THR A 124 3.51 1.60 39.67
N CYS A 125 2.94 2.46 38.83
CA CYS A 125 1.48 2.56 38.64
C CYS A 125 1.16 3.20 37.29
N CYS A 126 0.15 2.70 36.59
CA CYS A 126 -0.27 3.19 35.27
C CYS A 126 -1.79 3.16 35.13
N SER A 127 -2.39 4.25 34.68
CA SER A 127 -3.85 4.36 34.52
C SER A 127 -4.21 5.63 33.73
N HIS A 128 -5.48 6.02 33.72
CA HIS A 128 -5.99 7.21 33.04
C HIS A 128 -6.45 8.29 34.03
N PRO A 129 -6.27 9.58 33.68
CA PRO A 129 -7.09 10.64 34.24
C PRO A 129 -8.54 10.49 33.78
N LEU A 130 -9.50 10.70 34.69
CA LEU A 130 -10.92 10.50 34.41
C LEU A 130 -11.68 11.83 34.30
N ASN A 131 -12.60 11.89 33.34
CA ASN A 131 -13.48 13.04 33.19
C ASN A 131 -14.57 13.04 34.27
N GLY A 132 -14.91 14.21 34.80
CA GLY A 132 -16.05 14.40 35.73
C GLY A 132 -15.77 14.05 37.20
N LEU A 133 -14.51 13.82 37.60
CA LEU A 133 -14.14 13.60 38.99
C LEU A 133 -13.87 14.91 39.76
N THR A 134 -14.04 14.84 41.08
CA THR A 134 -13.58 15.86 42.03
C THR A 134 -12.62 15.20 43.01
N PRO A 135 -11.37 15.67 43.15
CA PRO A 135 -10.75 16.79 42.43
C PRO A 135 -10.61 16.56 40.92
N ASN A 136 -10.55 17.64 40.14
CA ASN A 136 -10.46 17.56 38.68
C ASN A 136 -9.19 16.82 38.23
N GLU A 137 -9.32 15.93 37.25
CA GLU A 137 -8.22 15.18 36.64
C GLU A 137 -7.95 15.58 35.18
N VAL A 138 -8.71 16.53 34.64
CA VAL A 138 -8.60 17.00 33.26
C VAL A 138 -7.65 18.19 33.18
N ASP A 139 -6.52 18.02 32.49
CA ASP A 139 -5.52 19.08 32.23
C ASP A 139 -5.63 19.67 30.81
N GLY A 140 -5.43 20.98 30.66
CA GLY A 140 -5.25 21.65 29.38
C GLY A 140 -3.78 21.77 28.95
N PRO A 141 -3.49 22.21 27.71
CA PRO A 141 -2.12 22.51 27.28
C PRO A 141 -1.41 23.55 28.18
N GLU A 142 -2.16 24.46 28.78
CA GLU A 142 -1.70 25.49 29.72
C GLU A 142 -1.22 24.94 31.07
N ASP A 143 -1.63 23.72 31.41
CA ASP A 143 -1.27 23.09 32.67
C ASP A 143 0.13 22.45 32.63
N LEU A 144 0.75 22.34 31.45
CA LEU A 144 2.13 21.87 31.32
C LEU A 144 3.13 22.90 31.83
N PRO A 145 4.22 22.48 32.53
CA PRO A 145 4.56 21.10 32.90
C PRO A 145 3.95 20.63 34.23
N ASN A 146 3.09 21.42 34.87
CA ASN A 146 2.61 21.14 36.21
C ASN A 146 1.59 19.99 36.29
N VAL A 147 0.74 19.79 35.28
CA VAL A 147 -0.20 18.67 35.11
C VAL A 147 -0.95 18.26 36.40
N PRO A 148 -1.64 19.22 37.07
CA PRO A 148 -2.28 18.98 38.36
C PRO A 148 -3.37 17.89 38.31
N GLY A 149 -4.08 17.76 37.20
CA GLY A 149 -5.09 16.75 36.97
C GLY A 149 -4.51 15.35 36.85
N VAL A 150 -3.47 15.17 36.04
CA VAL A 150 -2.75 13.89 35.94
C VAL A 150 -2.12 13.52 37.30
N LYS A 151 -1.59 14.48 38.05
CA LYS A 151 -1.08 14.24 39.42
C LYS A 151 -2.19 13.81 40.39
N ASN A 152 -3.40 14.34 40.26
CA ASN A 152 -4.55 13.88 41.05
C ASN A 152 -4.89 12.42 40.72
N ALA A 153 -4.92 12.08 39.43
CA ALA A 153 -5.18 10.73 38.96
C ALA A 153 -4.10 9.74 39.42
N ALA A 154 -2.83 10.14 39.37
CA ALA A 154 -1.70 9.35 39.86
C ALA A 154 -1.83 9.00 41.34
N VAL A 155 -2.11 9.97 42.21
CA VAL A 155 -2.29 9.73 43.65
C VAL A 155 -3.49 8.80 43.90
N ARG A 156 -4.62 9.03 43.23
CA ARG A 156 -5.81 8.17 43.36
C ARG A 156 -5.49 6.72 43.00
N LYS A 157 -4.75 6.50 41.91
CA LYS A 157 -4.47 5.15 41.42
C LYS A 157 -3.36 4.45 42.19
N LEU A 158 -2.36 5.17 42.70
CA LEU A 158 -1.39 4.62 43.64
C LEU A 158 -2.05 4.11 44.92
N GLU A 159 -3.05 4.83 45.44
CA GLU A 159 -3.86 4.38 46.57
C GLU A 159 -4.71 3.15 46.20
N GLN A 160 -5.36 3.16 45.03
CA GLN A 160 -6.22 2.06 44.59
C GLN A 160 -5.46 0.75 44.28
N GLU A 161 -4.31 0.82 43.61
CA GLU A 161 -3.56 -0.36 43.15
C GLU A 161 -2.58 -0.87 44.20
N LEU A 162 -1.87 0.05 44.87
CA LEU A 162 -0.76 -0.28 45.76
C LEU A 162 -1.00 0.12 47.22
N GLY A 163 -2.13 0.75 47.55
CA GLY A 163 -2.41 1.23 48.91
C GLY A 163 -1.50 2.38 49.36
N ILE A 164 -0.73 2.98 48.44
CA ILE A 164 0.23 4.04 48.76
C ILE A 164 -0.53 5.35 48.96
N THR A 165 -0.43 5.92 50.16
CA THR A 165 -1.09 7.17 50.55
C THR A 165 -0.06 8.20 51.05
N GLY A 166 -0.47 9.46 51.15
CA GLY A 166 0.36 10.52 51.77
C GLY A 166 1.45 11.12 50.88
N LEU A 167 1.54 10.74 49.60
CA LEU A 167 2.49 11.35 48.67
C LEU A 167 2.13 12.80 48.35
N SER A 168 3.10 13.70 48.45
CA SER A 168 2.92 15.10 48.07
C SER A 168 2.80 15.28 46.56
N LYS A 169 1.64 15.77 46.08
CA LYS A 169 1.38 16.04 44.65
C LYS A 169 2.42 16.97 44.02
N SER A 170 2.94 17.94 44.76
CA SER A 170 3.93 18.90 44.24
C SER A 170 5.30 18.27 43.94
N ARG A 171 5.59 17.11 44.52
CA ARG A 171 6.86 16.38 44.31
C ARG A 171 6.85 15.46 43.09
N PHE A 172 5.70 15.24 42.45
CA PHE A 172 5.66 14.56 41.17
C PHE A 172 6.27 15.45 40.09
N LYS A 173 7.29 14.93 39.40
CA LYS A 173 7.93 15.59 38.26
C LYS A 173 7.38 15.00 36.97
N PHE A 174 6.77 15.84 36.14
CA PHE A 174 6.44 15.49 34.76
C PHE A 174 7.70 15.54 33.91
N LEU A 175 7.89 14.54 33.05
CA LEU A 175 9.03 14.49 32.12
C LEU A 175 8.59 14.66 30.68
N THR A 176 7.74 13.78 30.16
CA THR A 176 7.36 13.82 28.75
C THR A 176 6.02 13.13 28.51
N ARG A 177 5.55 13.22 27.26
CA ARG A 177 4.39 12.48 26.75
C ARG A 177 4.85 11.55 25.63
N LEU A 178 4.40 10.29 25.68
CA LEU A 178 4.52 9.37 24.56
C LEU A 178 3.15 9.03 23.99
N HIS A 179 3.08 8.82 22.68
CA HIS A 179 1.90 8.31 22.00
C HIS A 179 2.22 6.92 21.48
N TYR A 180 1.45 5.92 21.87
CA TYR A 180 1.61 4.54 21.41
C TYR A 180 0.25 3.86 21.25
N TRP A 181 0.24 2.70 20.61
CA TRP A 181 -0.87 1.75 20.69
C TRP A 181 -0.34 0.32 20.76
N ALA A 182 -1.09 -0.58 21.37
CA ALA A 182 -0.71 -1.99 21.53
C ALA A 182 -1.96 -2.86 21.73
N ALA A 183 -2.09 -3.94 20.96
CA ALA A 183 -3.12 -4.95 21.20
C ALA A 183 -2.64 -5.99 22.22
N ASP A 184 -3.56 -6.50 23.05
CA ASP A 184 -3.28 -7.55 24.04
C ASP A 184 -3.36 -8.95 23.40
N THR A 185 -2.54 -9.12 22.38
CA THR A 185 -2.32 -10.35 21.61
C THR A 185 -1.68 -11.47 22.41
N VAL A 186 -0.87 -11.13 23.40
CA VAL A 186 -0.22 -12.12 24.29
C VAL A 186 -1.28 -12.89 25.08
N SER A 187 -2.33 -12.18 25.55
CA SER A 187 -3.37 -12.79 26.38
C SER A 187 -4.56 -13.30 25.55
N HIS A 188 -4.92 -12.60 24.46
CA HIS A 188 -6.14 -12.87 23.69
C HIS A 188 -5.92 -13.33 22.25
N GLY A 189 -4.66 -13.51 21.83
CA GLY A 189 -4.30 -13.95 20.48
C GLY A 189 -4.36 -12.86 19.40
N PRO A 190 -4.08 -13.20 18.13
CA PRO A 190 -3.93 -12.22 17.05
C PRO A 190 -5.15 -11.32 16.80
N THR A 191 -6.36 -11.83 17.06
CA THR A 191 -7.62 -11.08 16.96
C THR A 191 -8.07 -10.54 18.32
N ALA A 192 -7.14 -10.08 19.16
CA ALA A 192 -7.43 -9.58 20.51
C ALA A 192 -8.52 -8.49 20.48
N PRO A 193 -9.63 -8.64 21.21
CA PRO A 193 -10.67 -7.62 21.26
C PRO A 193 -10.28 -6.41 22.13
N TRP A 194 -9.13 -6.48 22.81
CA TRP A 194 -8.67 -5.51 23.78
C TRP A 194 -7.26 -5.01 23.46
N GLY A 195 -7.01 -3.74 23.75
CA GLY A 195 -5.70 -3.11 23.64
C GLY A 195 -5.72 -1.69 24.18
N GLU A 196 -4.63 -0.96 23.96
CA GLU A 196 -4.42 0.42 24.41
C GLU A 196 -4.02 1.30 23.21
N HIS A 197 -4.44 2.56 23.23
CA HIS A 197 -4.04 3.60 22.26
C HIS A 197 -4.08 4.96 22.95
N GLU A 198 -2.90 5.41 23.34
CA GLU A 198 -2.78 6.34 24.46
C GLU A 198 -1.74 7.43 24.20
N ILE A 199 -2.04 8.63 24.71
CA ILE A 199 -1.04 9.64 25.05
C ILE A 199 -0.73 9.52 26.54
N ASP A 200 0.41 8.94 26.86
CA ASP A 200 0.86 8.60 28.21
C ASP A 200 1.79 9.68 28.79
N TYR A 201 1.42 10.22 29.95
CA TYR A 201 2.18 11.22 30.71
C TYR A 201 3.14 10.54 31.71
N VAL A 202 4.44 10.75 31.54
CA VAL A 202 5.46 10.15 32.40
C VAL A 202 5.71 11.02 33.64
N LEU A 203 5.48 10.44 34.82
CA LEU A 203 5.66 11.08 36.13
C LEU A 203 6.69 10.35 36.99
N PHE A 204 7.62 11.11 37.58
CA PHE A 204 8.62 10.60 38.51
C PHE A 204 8.34 11.08 39.94
N TYR A 205 8.67 10.22 40.89
CA TYR A 205 8.68 10.52 42.32
C TYR A 205 9.89 9.83 42.97
N ILE A 206 10.68 10.57 43.76
CA ILE A 206 11.82 10.00 44.50
C ILE A 206 11.54 10.17 45.98
N LEU A 207 11.62 9.08 46.76
CA LEU A 207 11.51 9.11 48.21
C LEU A 207 12.76 9.74 48.84
N GLU A 208 12.57 10.64 49.78
CA GLU A 208 13.65 11.25 50.53
C GLU A 208 14.30 10.24 51.49
N LYS A 209 15.53 10.54 51.92
CA LYS A 209 16.24 9.68 52.86
C LYS A 209 15.49 9.63 54.20
N GLY A 210 15.01 8.45 54.57
CA GLY A 210 14.21 8.23 55.78
C GLY A 210 12.69 8.31 55.55
N GLU A 211 12.25 8.64 54.34
CA GLU A 211 10.88 8.50 53.90
C GLU A 211 10.61 7.04 53.51
N SER A 212 9.52 6.46 54.00
CA SER A 212 9.09 5.11 53.67
C SER A 212 7.61 5.10 53.30
N ILE A 213 7.26 4.37 52.25
CA ILE A 213 5.86 4.15 51.85
C ILE A 213 5.39 2.78 52.37
N ASP A 214 4.17 2.73 52.87
CA ASP A 214 3.46 1.48 53.14
C ASP A 214 2.82 0.99 51.84
N ILE A 215 3.06 -0.26 51.46
CA ILE A 215 2.57 -0.85 50.20
C ILE A 215 1.62 -1.99 50.57
N LYS A 216 0.35 -1.82 50.18
CA LYS A 216 -0.73 -2.80 50.36
C LYS A 216 -1.38 -3.05 49.00
N PRO A 217 -0.80 -3.94 48.18
CA PRO A 217 -1.30 -4.21 46.84
C PRO A 217 -2.75 -4.71 46.88
N ASN A 218 -3.61 -4.14 46.04
CA ASN A 218 -4.95 -4.66 45.82
C ASN A 218 -4.83 -5.92 44.94
N PRO A 219 -5.24 -7.11 45.42
CA PRO A 219 -5.06 -8.37 44.69
C PRO A 219 -5.83 -8.44 43.36
N GLU A 220 -6.84 -7.58 43.14
CA GLU A 220 -7.55 -7.49 41.85
C GLU A 220 -6.79 -6.65 40.81
N GLU A 221 -5.82 -5.85 41.24
CA GLU A 221 -5.02 -4.96 40.40
C GLU A 221 -3.56 -5.41 40.28
N VAL A 222 -2.98 -5.93 41.37
CA VAL A 222 -1.55 -6.23 41.51
C VAL A 222 -1.35 -7.62 42.12
N GLU A 223 -0.60 -8.47 41.41
CA GLU A 223 -0.26 -9.84 41.84
C GLU A 223 1.07 -9.91 42.60
N ASP A 224 2.02 -9.01 42.29
CA ASP A 224 3.35 -8.99 42.90
C ASP A 224 4.00 -7.59 42.81
N ILE A 225 5.01 -7.33 43.64
CA ILE A 225 5.78 -6.08 43.63
C ILE A 225 7.29 -6.36 43.78
N ASN A 226 8.13 -5.49 43.21
CA ASN A 226 9.57 -5.65 43.37
C ASN A 226 10.33 -4.32 43.31
N TRP A 227 11.33 -4.16 44.19
CA TRP A 227 12.28 -3.05 44.14
C TRP A 227 13.53 -3.48 43.40
N VAL A 228 13.83 -2.83 42.28
CA VAL A 228 14.94 -3.23 41.41
C VAL A 228 15.97 -2.12 41.22
N SER A 229 17.25 -2.51 41.19
CA SER A 229 18.32 -1.66 40.66
C SER A 229 18.31 -1.65 39.13
N PRO A 230 19.02 -0.71 38.47
CA PRO A 230 19.16 -0.71 37.01
C PRO A 230 19.65 -2.05 36.44
N SER A 231 20.61 -2.69 37.12
CA SER A 231 21.17 -3.99 36.70
C SER A 231 20.15 -5.12 36.81
N GLN A 232 19.34 -5.14 37.87
CA GLN A 232 18.29 -6.13 38.07
C GLN A 232 17.13 -5.93 37.10
N LEU A 233 16.76 -4.67 36.81
CA LEU A 233 15.75 -4.40 35.79
C LEU A 233 16.23 -4.91 34.43
N LYS A 234 17.45 -4.55 34.02
CA LYS A 234 18.00 -4.97 32.73
C LYS A 234 17.99 -6.49 32.58
N SER A 235 18.43 -7.21 33.61
CA SER A 235 18.38 -8.67 33.63
C SER A 235 16.95 -9.23 33.63
N GLY A 236 16.03 -8.61 34.37
CA GLY A 236 14.61 -9.03 34.39
C GLY A 236 13.89 -8.79 33.07
N MET A 237 14.27 -7.73 32.34
CA MET A 237 13.71 -7.41 31.02
C MET A 237 14.10 -8.40 29.93
N GLU A 238 15.21 -9.15 30.09
CA GLU A 238 15.63 -10.18 29.13
C GLU A 238 14.77 -11.45 29.18
N VAL A 239 14.11 -11.74 30.31
CA VAL A 239 13.41 -13.03 30.55
C VAL A 239 11.96 -12.90 31.01
N GLY A 240 11.53 -11.70 31.44
CA GLY A 240 10.19 -11.46 31.98
C GLY A 240 9.15 -11.06 30.92
N LEU A 241 7.87 -11.19 31.28
CA LEU A 241 6.76 -10.63 30.51
C LEU A 241 6.48 -9.21 31.01
N TRP A 242 6.57 -8.21 30.12
CA TRP A 242 6.47 -6.79 30.48
C TRP A 242 5.42 -6.07 29.67
N SER A 243 4.83 -5.04 30.24
CA SER A 243 3.90 -4.18 29.54
C SER A 243 4.58 -3.41 28.39
N PRO A 244 3.86 -3.15 27.28
CA PRO A 244 4.43 -2.49 26.11
C PRO A 244 4.88 -1.06 26.42
N TRP A 245 4.08 -0.27 27.14
CA TRP A 245 4.43 1.11 27.50
C TRP A 245 5.67 1.19 28.39
N PHE A 246 5.80 0.28 29.36
CA PHE A 246 6.96 0.28 30.25
C PHE A 246 8.24 -0.10 29.50
N LYS A 247 8.19 -1.10 28.60
CA LYS A 247 9.34 -1.44 27.73
C LYS A 247 9.83 -0.21 26.95
N ILE A 248 8.91 0.52 26.32
CA ILE A 248 9.22 1.74 25.56
C ILE A 248 9.93 2.77 26.44
N ILE A 249 9.36 3.09 27.60
CA ILE A 249 9.93 4.11 28.51
C ILE A 249 11.29 3.63 29.07
N ALA A 250 11.38 2.36 29.46
CA ALA A 250 12.56 1.71 30.00
C ALA A 250 13.75 1.79 29.04
N GLU A 251 13.55 1.34 27.80
CA GLU A 251 14.60 1.24 26.78
C GLU A 251 14.98 2.58 26.17
N ARG A 252 14.00 3.49 25.99
CA ARG A 252 14.26 4.74 25.29
C ARG A 252 14.93 5.79 26.15
N TRP A 253 14.55 5.88 27.44
CA TRP A 253 14.94 7.00 28.29
C TRP A 253 15.40 6.60 29.68
N LEU A 254 14.66 5.72 30.35
CA LEU A 254 14.91 5.42 31.76
C LEU A 254 16.28 4.76 31.97
N ILE A 255 16.56 3.63 31.30
CA ILE A 255 17.83 2.89 31.46
C ILE A 255 19.02 3.65 30.86
N PRO A 256 18.93 4.24 29.64
CA PRO A 256 20.08 4.89 29.03
C PRO A 256 20.51 6.20 29.70
N GLU A 257 19.56 6.95 30.29
CA GLU A 257 19.82 8.35 30.67
C GLU A 257 19.19 8.76 32.01
N TRP A 258 17.88 8.64 32.20
CA TRP A 258 17.22 9.25 33.36
C TRP A 258 17.65 8.63 34.69
N TRP A 259 17.82 7.31 34.75
CA TRP A 259 18.13 6.62 36.00
C TRP A 259 19.54 6.93 36.51
N SER A 260 20.52 7.14 35.62
CA SER A 260 21.86 7.57 36.04
C SER A 260 21.91 9.01 36.53
N ASN A 261 20.88 9.82 36.24
CA ASN A 261 20.85 11.26 36.48
C ASN A 261 19.63 11.70 37.31
N LEU A 262 19.09 10.84 38.18
CA LEU A 262 17.83 11.06 38.90
C LEU A 262 17.75 12.41 39.66
N SER A 263 18.84 12.86 40.28
CA SER A 263 18.86 14.17 40.95
C SER A 263 18.67 15.33 39.96
N GLU A 264 19.41 15.31 38.84
CA GLU A 264 19.28 16.33 37.78
C GLU A 264 17.89 16.28 37.12
N VAL A 265 17.31 15.09 36.97
CA VAL A 265 15.94 14.87 36.46
C VAL A 265 14.90 15.55 37.34
N MET A 266 15.02 15.47 38.66
CA MET A 266 14.07 16.08 39.59
C MET A 266 14.28 17.59 39.76
N GLU A 267 15.54 18.05 39.74
CA GLU A 267 15.91 19.42 40.10
C GLU A 267 15.88 20.40 38.91
N THR A 268 15.96 19.91 37.67
CA THR A 268 16.07 20.76 36.47
C THR A 268 14.92 20.53 35.48
N GLU A 269 14.82 21.40 34.48
CA GLU A 269 13.88 21.24 33.34
C GLU A 269 14.53 20.58 32.12
N LYS A 270 15.78 20.12 32.23
CA LYS A 270 16.56 19.56 31.11
C LYS A 270 15.85 18.37 30.42
N TYR A 271 15.22 17.52 31.21
CA TYR A 271 14.55 16.31 30.74
C TYR A 271 13.03 16.51 30.54
N VAL A 272 12.55 17.74 30.72
CA VAL A 272 11.14 18.07 30.58
C VAL A 272 10.84 18.50 29.15
N ASN A 273 9.92 17.79 28.51
CA ASN A 273 9.48 18.04 27.14
C ASN A 273 7.98 18.34 27.09
N THR A 274 7.66 19.62 27.03
CA THR A 274 6.27 20.12 26.92
C THR A 274 5.82 20.35 25.48
N LYS A 275 6.74 20.37 24.51
CA LYS A 275 6.44 20.77 23.13
C LYS A 275 6.10 19.60 22.21
N THR A 276 6.80 18.49 22.36
CA THR A 276 6.71 17.37 21.42
C THR A 276 6.17 16.13 22.13
N ILE A 277 5.40 15.34 21.38
CA ILE A 277 4.87 14.05 21.80
C ILE A 277 5.64 13.00 21.01
N THR A 278 6.39 12.15 21.69
CA THR A 278 7.19 11.11 21.01
C THR A 278 6.29 9.95 20.65
N ARG A 279 6.29 9.53 19.39
CA ARG A 279 5.34 8.52 18.88
C ARG A 279 6.04 7.18 18.69
N PHE A 280 5.40 6.11 19.14
CA PHE A 280 5.88 4.75 19.02
C PHE A 280 4.81 3.86 18.42
N ASP A 281 5.28 3.00 17.55
CA ASP A 281 4.51 1.93 16.96
C ASP A 281 4.65 0.65 17.82
N PRO A 282 3.62 -0.22 17.92
CA PRO A 282 3.67 -1.43 18.75
C PRO A 282 4.77 -2.39 18.34
N THR A 283 5.33 -3.18 19.25
CA THR A 283 6.17 -4.30 18.80
C THR A 283 5.36 -5.33 17.99
N ILE A 284 6.01 -6.14 17.16
CA ILE A 284 5.35 -7.21 16.36
C ILE A 284 4.41 -8.04 17.22
N GLU A 285 4.86 -8.38 18.43
CA GLU A 285 4.07 -9.16 19.37
C GLU A 285 2.74 -8.49 19.72
N HIS A 286 2.62 -7.16 19.71
CA HIS A 286 1.43 -6.37 20.05
C HIS A 286 0.73 -5.71 18.85
N ALA A 287 1.12 -6.09 17.63
CA ALA A 287 0.61 -5.56 16.38
C ALA A 287 -0.88 -5.87 16.08
N GLY A 288 -1.53 -6.76 16.83
CA GLY A 288 -2.78 -7.43 16.47
C GLY A 288 -4.09 -6.66 16.73
N GLY A 289 -5.20 -7.40 16.80
CA GLY A 289 -6.50 -6.93 17.31
C GLY A 289 -7.70 -7.36 16.47
N ALA A 290 -8.89 -7.45 17.06
CA ALA A 290 -10.13 -7.88 16.40
C ALA A 290 -10.60 -6.94 15.26
N GLY A 291 -9.96 -5.78 15.12
CA GLY A 291 -10.12 -4.88 13.98
C GLY A 291 -9.12 -5.09 12.82
N ASN A 292 -8.31 -6.15 12.84
CA ASN A 292 -7.18 -6.34 11.93
C ASN A 292 -6.17 -5.18 11.98
N ALA A 293 -5.95 -4.62 13.17
CA ALA A 293 -4.81 -3.72 13.38
C ALA A 293 -3.51 -4.38 12.97
N GLU A 294 -3.38 -5.72 13.06
CA GLU A 294 -2.24 -6.49 12.56
C GLU A 294 -2.07 -6.35 11.07
N ARG A 295 -3.15 -6.33 10.30
CA ARG A 295 -3.04 -6.14 8.86
C ARG A 295 -2.64 -4.71 8.56
N VAL A 296 -3.24 -3.72 9.24
CA VAL A 296 -2.85 -2.31 9.10
C VAL A 296 -1.44 -2.05 9.63
N TYR A 297 -0.97 -2.81 10.62
CA TYR A 297 0.32 -2.62 11.30
C TYR A 297 1.42 -3.45 10.71
N LEU A 298 1.23 -4.72 10.38
CA LEU A 298 2.18 -5.53 9.63
C LEU A 298 2.20 -5.10 8.17
N GLU A 299 1.11 -4.59 7.57
CA GLU A 299 1.27 -3.79 6.35
C GLU A 299 2.20 -2.61 6.67
N ASN A 300 2.05 -1.90 7.80
CA ASN A 300 2.95 -0.79 8.19
C ASN A 300 4.35 -1.17 8.77
N LEU A 301 4.59 -2.40 9.20
CA LEU A 301 5.83 -2.85 9.85
C LEU A 301 6.69 -3.60 8.85
N ASP A 302 6.05 -4.37 7.97
CA ASP A 302 6.65 -4.70 6.70
C ASP A 302 6.97 -3.39 5.96
N THR A 303 6.20 -2.29 6.09
CA THR A 303 6.64 -0.97 5.58
C THR A 303 7.77 -0.24 6.34
N THR A 304 8.16 -0.65 7.56
CA THR A 304 9.31 -0.05 8.29
C THR A 304 10.57 -0.91 8.26
N LEU A 305 10.46 -2.22 8.05
CA LEU A 305 11.60 -3.14 7.82
C LEU A 305 11.83 -3.43 6.32
N ASN A 306 10.79 -3.32 5.50
CA ASN A 306 10.79 -3.40 4.04
C ASN A 306 10.01 -2.20 3.49
N GLY A 307 10.59 -1.00 3.61
CA GLY A 307 10.05 0.31 3.20
C GLY A 307 8.65 0.41 2.54
N ASP A 308 7.93 1.42 2.98
CA ASP A 308 6.55 1.69 2.59
C ASP A 308 6.33 1.90 1.07
N ALA A 309 5.93 0.86 0.36
CA ALA A 309 5.47 0.94 -1.04
C ALA A 309 4.14 1.74 -1.20
N SER A 310 3.54 2.23 -0.10
CA SER A 310 2.40 3.15 -0.06
C SER A 310 2.77 4.58 0.36
N LYS A 311 3.90 4.84 1.02
CA LYS A 311 4.55 6.17 1.10
C LYS A 311 5.69 6.22 0.10
N LYS A 312 5.31 6.32 -1.17
CA LYS A 312 6.21 6.93 -2.14
C LYS A 312 6.26 8.41 -1.83
N GLN A 313 7.40 9.04 -2.08
CA GLN A 313 7.51 10.48 -1.95
C GLN A 313 6.42 11.18 -2.79
N GLY A 314 5.75 12.15 -2.18
CA GLY A 314 4.50 12.74 -2.68
C GLY A 314 3.25 12.27 -1.91
N ALA A 315 2.12 12.93 -2.14
CA ALA A 315 0.85 12.87 -1.42
C ALA A 315 0.08 11.53 -1.54
N TYR A 316 0.77 10.40 -1.66
CA TYR A 316 0.13 9.09 -1.55
C TYR A 316 -0.47 8.92 -0.14
N GLY A 317 -1.80 8.93 -0.09
CA GLY A 317 -2.58 8.85 1.15
C GLY A 317 -3.17 10.18 1.62
N LYS A 318 -2.74 11.33 1.07
CA LYS A 318 -3.39 12.64 1.31
C LYS A 318 -4.60 12.85 0.41
N ILE A 319 -4.61 12.22 -0.77
CA ILE A 319 -5.68 12.36 -1.78
C ILE A 319 -6.23 11.00 -2.18
N LYS A 320 -7.53 10.99 -2.52
CA LYS A 320 -8.26 9.81 -2.98
C LYS A 320 -7.68 9.28 -4.30
N ILE A 321 -7.29 8.01 -4.34
CA ILE A 321 -7.00 7.32 -5.60
C ILE A 321 -8.33 6.89 -6.22
N ILE A 322 -8.61 7.39 -7.42
CA ILE A 322 -9.87 7.11 -8.12
C ILE A 322 -9.69 5.86 -8.97
N LYS A 323 -10.38 4.79 -8.55
CA LYS A 323 -10.41 3.49 -9.23
C LYS A 323 -11.85 3.15 -9.57
N GLU A 324 -12.06 2.50 -10.71
CA GLU A 324 -13.37 1.94 -11.04
C GLU A 324 -13.80 0.89 -10.01
N SER A 325 -15.11 0.77 -9.80
CA SER A 325 -15.69 -0.19 -8.85
C SER A 325 -15.21 -1.62 -9.13
N LYS A 326 -15.07 -2.45 -8.08
CA LYS A 326 -14.69 -3.86 -8.24
C LYS A 326 -15.61 -4.57 -9.26
N ILE A 327 -16.91 -4.29 -9.23
CA ILE A 327 -17.91 -4.84 -10.16
C ILE A 327 -17.60 -4.45 -11.63
N SER A 328 -17.25 -3.19 -11.90
CA SER A 328 -16.86 -2.74 -13.26
C SER A 328 -15.59 -3.43 -13.76
N GLN A 329 -14.63 -3.70 -12.86
CA GLN A 329 -13.42 -4.41 -13.23
C GLN A 329 -13.71 -5.89 -13.51
N ILE A 330 -14.62 -6.50 -12.75
CA ILE A 330 -14.96 -7.92 -12.86
C ILE A 330 -15.79 -8.22 -14.11
N SER A 331 -16.59 -7.27 -14.59
CA SER A 331 -17.39 -7.45 -15.81
C SER A 331 -16.54 -7.51 -17.10
N ARG A 332 -15.25 -7.17 -17.02
CA ARG A 332 -14.30 -7.16 -18.14
C ARG A 332 -13.49 -8.46 -18.18
N LEU A 333 -14.15 -9.52 -18.66
CA LEU A 333 -13.58 -10.88 -18.68
C LEU A 333 -12.26 -10.99 -19.45
N ASP A 334 -12.07 -10.18 -20.49
CA ASP A 334 -10.83 -10.13 -21.27
C ASP A 334 -9.65 -9.51 -20.51
N GLU A 335 -9.90 -8.51 -19.66
CA GLU A 335 -8.92 -7.93 -18.74
C GLU A 335 -8.56 -8.92 -17.61
N ILE A 336 -9.55 -9.64 -17.07
CA ILE A 336 -9.30 -10.72 -16.09
C ILE A 336 -8.43 -11.82 -16.69
N TRP A 337 -8.79 -12.30 -17.89
CA TRP A 337 -8.00 -13.31 -18.58
C TRP A 337 -6.56 -12.85 -18.80
N SER A 338 -6.37 -11.59 -19.16
CA SER A 338 -5.04 -11.00 -19.32
C SER A 338 -4.23 -11.03 -18.02
N ALA A 339 -4.86 -10.72 -16.89
CA ALA A 339 -4.22 -10.81 -15.57
C ALA A 339 -3.88 -12.26 -15.19
N VAL A 340 -4.80 -13.20 -15.40
CA VAL A 340 -4.56 -14.64 -15.15
C VAL A 340 -3.44 -15.19 -16.04
N ASN A 341 -3.40 -14.77 -17.29
CA ASN A 341 -2.36 -15.19 -18.24
C ASN A 341 -0.98 -14.72 -17.77
N LEU A 342 -0.81 -13.44 -17.41
CA LEU A 342 0.44 -12.91 -16.87
C LEU A 342 0.83 -13.48 -15.51
N MET A 343 -0.09 -14.03 -14.73
CA MET A 343 0.27 -14.65 -13.45
C MET A 343 0.66 -16.12 -13.58
N TYR A 344 -0.04 -16.87 -14.44
CA TYR A 344 -0.02 -18.34 -14.38
C TYR A 344 0.33 -19.03 -15.70
N VAL A 345 0.13 -18.36 -16.84
CA VAL A 345 0.30 -18.99 -18.16
C VAL A 345 1.61 -18.54 -18.79
N ASN A 346 1.82 -17.23 -18.90
CA ASN A 346 3.04 -16.62 -19.41
C ASN A 346 3.49 -15.52 -18.43
N PRO A 347 4.02 -15.91 -17.25
CA PRO A 347 4.57 -14.94 -16.32
C PRO A 347 5.76 -14.20 -16.94
N LEU A 348 5.92 -12.94 -16.52
CA LEU A 348 7.09 -12.16 -16.90
C LEU A 348 8.30 -12.78 -16.19
N THR A 349 9.20 -13.37 -16.97
CA THR A 349 10.43 -13.97 -16.47
C THR A 349 11.49 -12.90 -16.23
N SER A 350 12.38 -13.15 -15.26
CA SER A 350 13.53 -12.30 -14.99
C SER A 350 14.77 -12.90 -15.64
N ASN A 351 15.58 -12.08 -16.32
CA ASN A 351 16.88 -12.48 -16.87
C ASN A 351 18.03 -12.25 -15.87
N LEU A 352 17.71 -11.91 -14.60
CA LEU A 352 18.69 -11.61 -13.57
C LEU A 352 19.51 -12.85 -13.13
N GLU A 353 18.90 -14.04 -13.17
CA GLU A 353 19.51 -15.34 -12.79
C GLU A 353 20.37 -15.95 -13.93
N SER A 354 20.95 -15.12 -14.81
CA SER A 354 21.82 -15.59 -15.88
C SER A 354 23.25 -15.82 -15.39
N GLU A 355 23.91 -16.87 -15.89
CA GLU A 355 25.32 -17.17 -15.56
C GLU A 355 26.24 -15.95 -15.82
N PHE A 356 25.94 -15.13 -16.83
CA PHE A 356 26.68 -13.90 -17.14
C PHE A 356 26.65 -12.85 -16.00
N ILE A 357 25.55 -12.77 -15.26
CA ILE A 357 25.36 -11.81 -14.17
C ILE A 357 25.97 -12.35 -12.88
N GLU A 358 25.74 -13.63 -12.57
CA GLU A 358 26.23 -14.28 -11.33
C GLU A 358 27.76 -14.22 -11.22
N ASP A 359 28.49 -14.39 -12.32
CA ASP A 359 29.96 -14.36 -12.32
C ASP A 359 30.55 -12.94 -12.16
N LYS A 360 29.75 -11.89 -12.37
CA LYS A 360 30.25 -10.51 -12.55
C LYS A 360 29.99 -9.59 -11.35
N PHE A 361 28.92 -9.83 -10.60
CA PHE A 361 28.44 -8.93 -9.56
C PHE A 361 28.39 -9.62 -8.19
N ASP A 362 28.54 -8.84 -7.12
CA ASP A 362 28.37 -9.34 -5.76
C ASP A 362 26.91 -9.76 -5.54
N GLU A 363 26.69 -11.01 -5.11
CA GLU A 363 25.35 -11.59 -4.97
C GLU A 363 24.48 -10.79 -3.97
N GLN A 364 25.07 -10.29 -2.89
CA GLN A 364 24.35 -9.62 -1.82
C GLN A 364 23.89 -8.22 -2.23
N ASP A 365 24.79 -7.43 -2.81
CA ASP A 365 24.46 -6.08 -3.27
C ASP A 365 23.57 -6.10 -4.53
N LEU A 366 23.76 -7.07 -5.42
CA LEU A 366 22.91 -7.23 -6.60
C LEU A 366 21.48 -7.57 -6.21
N LYS A 367 21.30 -8.55 -5.31
CA LYS A 367 19.99 -8.94 -4.78
C LYS A 367 19.31 -7.77 -4.09
N TRP A 368 20.06 -7.01 -3.28
CA TRP A 368 19.51 -5.83 -2.62
C TRP A 368 19.06 -4.77 -3.65
N CYS A 369 19.84 -4.53 -4.70
CA CYS A 369 19.46 -3.58 -5.76
C CYS A 369 18.19 -4.04 -6.50
N ASP A 370 18.05 -5.33 -6.79
CA ASP A 370 16.84 -5.85 -7.44
C ASP A 370 15.61 -5.79 -6.52
N ASP A 371 15.77 -6.14 -5.24
CA ASP A 371 14.71 -6.01 -4.25
C ASP A 371 14.29 -4.54 -4.10
N MET A 372 15.27 -3.62 -4.01
CA MET A 372 15.03 -2.19 -3.93
C MET A 372 14.33 -1.66 -5.18
N LEU A 373 14.73 -2.10 -6.38
CA LEU A 373 14.04 -1.76 -7.62
C LEU A 373 12.55 -2.14 -7.59
N GLY A 374 12.24 -3.33 -7.08
CA GLY A 374 10.86 -3.80 -6.90
C GLY A 374 10.05 -2.92 -5.94
N LYS A 375 10.70 -2.45 -4.88
CA LYS A 375 10.13 -1.58 -3.84
C LYS A 375 9.86 -0.16 -4.36
N VAL A 376 10.88 0.52 -4.89
CA VAL A 376 10.72 1.90 -5.40
C VAL A 376 9.99 1.98 -6.75
N SER A 377 9.89 0.88 -7.52
CA SER A 377 9.30 0.92 -8.87
C SER A 377 8.59 -0.35 -9.34
N ARG A 378 7.43 -0.64 -8.73
CA ARG A 378 6.59 -1.81 -9.07
C ARG A 378 6.34 -2.05 -10.57
N SER A 379 6.01 -1.02 -11.35
CA SER A 379 5.68 -1.18 -12.78
C SER A 379 6.92 -1.27 -13.68
N PHE A 380 7.98 -0.49 -13.38
CA PHE A 380 9.19 -0.52 -14.20
C PHE A 380 10.10 -1.70 -13.87
N ALA A 381 10.13 -2.17 -12.60
CA ALA A 381 10.91 -3.33 -12.20
C ALA A 381 10.61 -4.56 -13.07
N ALA A 382 9.32 -4.81 -13.33
CA ALA A 382 8.89 -5.96 -14.14
C ALA A 382 9.36 -5.87 -15.60
N VAL A 383 9.48 -4.67 -16.19
CA VAL A 383 9.98 -4.51 -17.57
C VAL A 383 11.50 -4.42 -17.64
N ILE A 384 12.17 -3.88 -16.61
CA ILE A 384 13.64 -3.88 -16.51
C ILE A 384 14.16 -5.32 -16.43
N ARG A 385 13.53 -6.18 -15.61
CA ARG A 385 13.93 -7.59 -15.46
C ARG A 385 13.82 -8.43 -16.74
N GLN A 386 13.07 -7.97 -17.73
CA GLN A 386 12.94 -8.63 -19.03
C GLN A 386 14.01 -8.20 -20.04
N LEU A 387 14.80 -7.17 -19.74
CA LEU A 387 15.90 -6.76 -20.61
C LEU A 387 16.94 -7.88 -20.72
N PRO A 388 17.72 -7.93 -21.82
CA PRO A 388 18.81 -8.88 -21.94
C PRO A 388 19.83 -8.69 -20.82
N ASP A 389 20.43 -9.79 -20.36
CA ASP A 389 21.40 -9.85 -19.25
C ASP A 389 22.53 -8.81 -19.34
N VAL A 390 23.07 -8.57 -20.53
CA VAL A 390 24.12 -7.58 -20.83
C VAL A 390 23.71 -6.13 -20.57
N LEU A 391 22.41 -5.85 -20.47
CA LEU A 391 21.84 -4.51 -20.37
C LEU A 391 21.00 -4.32 -19.09
N LEU A 392 20.42 -5.39 -18.56
CA LEU A 392 19.52 -5.37 -17.41
C LEU A 392 20.14 -4.65 -16.21
N VAL A 393 21.35 -5.05 -15.81
CA VAL A 393 22.02 -4.47 -14.63
C VAL A 393 22.39 -3.00 -14.88
N ASP A 394 22.82 -2.65 -16.09
CA ASP A 394 23.14 -1.27 -16.47
C ASP A 394 21.90 -0.37 -16.32
N VAL A 395 20.72 -0.83 -16.79
CA VAL A 395 19.46 -0.08 -16.71
C VAL A 395 18.90 -0.07 -15.28
N MET A 396 19.06 -1.15 -14.51
CA MET A 396 18.67 -1.19 -13.10
C MET A 396 19.45 -0.16 -12.28
N VAL A 397 20.78 -0.13 -12.40
CA VAL A 397 21.62 0.87 -11.73
C VAL A 397 21.25 2.27 -12.21
N PHE A 398 21.09 2.45 -13.52
CA PHE A 398 20.69 3.76 -14.07
C PHE A 398 19.37 4.25 -13.44
N TYR A 399 18.37 3.37 -13.32
CA TYR A 399 17.11 3.70 -12.68
C TYR A 399 17.28 4.06 -11.20
N LEU A 400 17.97 3.23 -10.41
CA LEU A 400 18.14 3.47 -8.97
C LEU A 400 18.93 4.75 -8.66
N VAL A 401 19.96 5.04 -9.46
CA VAL A 401 20.73 6.29 -9.36
C VAL A 401 19.83 7.50 -9.58
N LEU A 402 19.04 7.50 -10.66
CA LEU A 402 18.16 8.62 -10.96
C LEU A 402 17.00 8.73 -9.97
N ARG A 403 16.49 7.61 -9.46
CA ARG A 403 15.46 7.60 -8.42
C ARG A 403 15.97 8.19 -7.10
N ALA A 404 17.21 7.88 -6.72
CA ALA A 404 17.82 8.50 -5.55
C ALA A 404 18.00 10.02 -5.72
N LEU A 405 18.42 10.47 -6.91
CA LEU A 405 18.53 11.90 -7.22
C LEU A 405 17.17 12.61 -7.17
N ASP A 406 16.14 12.00 -7.77
CA ASP A 406 14.73 12.44 -7.74
C ASP A 406 14.23 12.60 -6.30
N THR A 407 14.51 11.62 -5.43
CA THR A 407 14.16 11.67 -4.00
C THR A 407 14.76 12.87 -3.27
N VAL A 408 15.99 13.29 -3.62
CA VAL A 408 16.60 14.50 -3.05
C VAL A 408 15.87 15.77 -3.53
N GLU A 409 15.46 15.82 -4.79
CA GLU A 409 14.78 16.99 -5.36
C GLU A 409 13.35 17.14 -4.83
N ASP A 410 12.59 16.04 -4.80
CA ASP A 410 11.18 16.01 -4.42
C ASP A 410 10.93 16.26 -2.91
N ASP A 411 11.97 16.24 -2.06
CA ASP A 411 11.77 16.34 -0.61
C ASP A 411 11.54 17.79 -0.20
N MET A 412 10.28 18.14 0.04
CA MET A 412 9.87 19.50 0.38
C MET A 412 10.03 19.83 1.86
N THR A 413 10.38 18.86 2.71
CA THR A 413 10.34 19.02 4.18
C THR A 413 11.68 18.81 4.87
N TYR A 414 12.59 18.06 4.24
CA TYR A 414 13.87 17.71 4.84
C TYR A 414 14.87 18.87 4.85
N PHE A 415 14.90 19.69 3.81
CA PHE A 415 15.85 20.80 3.70
C PHE A 415 15.29 22.10 4.28
N GLU A 416 16.14 22.84 4.98
CA GLU A 416 15.76 24.13 5.59
C GLU A 416 15.36 25.19 4.56
N ASN A 417 15.97 25.16 3.37
CA ASN A 417 15.74 26.07 2.26
C ASN A 417 16.22 25.48 0.92
N ASN A 418 15.89 26.17 -0.18
CA ASN A 418 16.21 25.74 -1.54
C ASN A 418 17.72 25.81 -1.84
N GLU A 419 18.48 26.72 -1.21
CA GLU A 419 19.93 26.81 -1.39
C GLU A 419 20.65 25.55 -0.91
N VAL A 420 20.28 25.05 0.28
CA VAL A 420 20.82 23.79 0.83
C VAL A 420 20.40 22.60 -0.02
N LYS A 421 19.16 22.58 -0.51
CA LYS A 421 18.69 21.52 -1.44
C LYS A 421 19.52 21.50 -2.72
N ILE A 422 19.77 22.67 -3.33
CA ILE A 422 20.60 22.81 -4.54
C ILE A 422 22.01 22.28 -4.28
N GLU A 423 22.64 22.67 -3.16
CA GLU A 423 23.96 22.17 -2.79
C GLU A 423 23.97 20.63 -2.70
N LYS A 424 22.94 20.03 -2.09
CA LYS A 424 22.83 18.59 -1.90
C LYS A 424 22.58 17.82 -3.19
N ILE A 425 21.79 18.38 -4.12
CA ILE A 425 21.62 17.82 -5.47
C ILE A 425 22.97 17.79 -6.21
N LEU A 426 23.74 18.89 -6.15
CA LEU A 426 25.03 18.98 -6.81
C LEU A 426 26.07 18.07 -6.14
N GLU A 427 26.06 17.98 -4.81
CA GLU A 427 26.90 17.07 -4.03
C GLU A 427 26.61 15.61 -4.40
N PHE A 428 25.34 15.23 -4.55
CA PHE A 428 24.96 13.90 -5.03
C PHE A 428 25.58 13.62 -6.40
N CYS A 429 25.49 14.55 -7.35
CA CYS A 429 26.06 14.37 -8.69
C CYS A 429 27.58 14.19 -8.68
N GLU A 430 28.29 14.87 -7.78
CA GLU A 430 29.75 14.81 -7.68
C GLU A 430 30.24 13.57 -6.93
N LYS A 431 29.61 13.25 -5.79
CA LYS A 431 30.14 12.29 -4.81
C LYS A 431 29.53 10.90 -4.89
N SER A 432 28.30 10.74 -5.36
CA SER A 432 27.58 9.45 -5.36
C SER A 432 28.34 8.29 -6.05
N PHE A 433 29.20 8.61 -7.03
CA PHE A 433 30.00 7.64 -7.76
C PHE A 433 31.47 7.55 -7.34
N THR A 434 31.95 8.48 -6.53
CA THR A 434 33.39 8.67 -6.26
C THR A 434 33.75 8.49 -4.79
N ASP A 435 32.82 8.74 -3.88
CA ASP A 435 33.01 8.63 -2.44
C ASP A 435 32.40 7.33 -1.90
N GLU A 436 33.25 6.52 -1.25
CA GLU A 436 32.87 5.23 -0.68
C GLU A 436 31.95 5.34 0.55
N HIS A 437 31.89 6.53 1.16
CA HIS A 437 31.09 6.81 2.35
C HIS A 437 29.94 7.78 2.09
N PHE A 438 29.66 8.10 0.82
CA PHE A 438 28.56 8.97 0.48
C PHE A 438 27.21 8.36 0.89
N GLN A 439 26.51 9.05 1.79
CA GLN A 439 25.16 8.73 2.24
C GLN A 439 24.41 10.02 2.54
N ILE A 440 23.10 10.04 2.26
CA ILE A 440 22.20 11.11 2.70
C ILE A 440 21.22 10.48 3.69
N LEU A 441 21.39 10.78 4.98
CA LEU A 441 20.58 10.19 6.05
C LEU A 441 19.29 10.96 6.26
N GLY A 442 18.16 10.27 6.33
CA GLY A 442 16.88 10.89 6.69
C GLY A 442 16.15 11.66 5.59
N CYS A 443 16.70 11.78 4.38
CA CYS A 443 16.03 12.39 3.22
C CYS A 443 15.13 11.37 2.51
N GLY A 444 13.94 11.80 2.07
CA GLY A 444 12.93 10.96 1.46
C GLY A 444 12.05 10.24 2.47
N GLU A 445 11.04 9.53 1.96
CA GLU A 445 10.17 8.67 2.75
C GLU A 445 10.41 7.20 2.41
N ALA A 446 10.14 6.30 3.37
CA ALA A 446 9.99 4.86 3.10
C ALA A 446 11.18 4.19 2.37
N ASP A 447 10.90 3.41 1.33
CA ASP A 447 11.90 2.75 0.48
C ASP A 447 12.86 3.72 -0.20
N GLU A 448 12.39 4.93 -0.54
CA GLU A 448 13.21 5.94 -1.21
C GLU A 448 14.26 6.52 -0.26
N ARG A 449 13.89 6.69 1.01
CA ARG A 449 14.85 6.96 2.09
C ARG A 449 15.85 5.82 2.27
N VAL A 450 15.37 4.58 2.33
CA VAL A 450 16.26 3.40 2.48
C VAL A 450 17.24 3.31 1.30
N LEU A 451 16.81 3.66 0.09
CA LEU A 451 17.65 3.76 -1.10
C LEU A 451 18.78 4.78 -0.93
N LEU A 452 18.48 5.98 -0.43
CA LEU A 452 19.49 7.02 -0.17
C LEU A 452 20.45 6.67 0.98
N GLU A 453 19.93 6.08 2.06
CA GLU A 453 20.73 5.69 3.23
C GLU A 453 21.69 4.54 2.93
N ASN A 454 21.35 3.68 1.96
CA ASN A 454 22.15 2.50 1.56
C ASN A 454 22.66 2.62 0.11
N PHE A 455 22.91 3.85 -0.35
CA PHE A 455 23.30 4.11 -1.73
C PHE A 455 24.66 3.48 -2.12
N ASP A 456 25.49 3.17 -1.12
CA ASP A 456 26.75 2.45 -1.28
C ASP A 456 26.58 1.11 -2.02
N LYS A 457 25.45 0.42 -1.83
CA LYS A 457 25.12 -0.83 -2.52
C LYS A 457 24.94 -0.62 -4.03
N VAL A 458 24.22 0.43 -4.42
CA VAL A 458 24.04 0.82 -5.83
C VAL A 458 25.40 1.18 -6.45
N ARG A 459 26.22 1.95 -5.71
CA ARG A 459 27.57 2.32 -6.14
C ARG A 459 28.45 1.09 -6.33
N ASN A 460 28.42 0.11 -5.44
CA ASN A 460 29.23 -1.10 -5.54
C ASN A 460 28.96 -1.84 -6.85
N ILE A 461 27.70 -2.01 -7.23
CA ILE A 461 27.29 -2.57 -8.53
C ILE A 461 27.71 -1.66 -9.68
N PHE A 462 27.48 -0.35 -9.58
CA PHE A 462 27.90 0.64 -10.58
C PHE A 462 29.39 0.51 -10.93
N THR A 463 30.27 0.33 -9.94
CA THR A 463 31.73 0.28 -10.18
C THR A 463 32.15 -0.86 -11.13
N LYS A 464 31.38 -1.96 -11.13
CA LYS A 464 31.60 -3.16 -11.94
C LYS A 464 31.00 -3.09 -13.35
N LEU A 465 30.21 -2.06 -13.66
CA LEU A 465 29.62 -1.88 -14.99
C LEU A 465 30.70 -1.56 -16.04
N ASN A 466 30.32 -1.75 -17.31
CA ASN A 466 31.18 -1.41 -18.45
C ASN A 466 31.57 0.09 -18.39
N PRO A 467 32.84 0.46 -18.63
CA PRO A 467 33.27 1.86 -18.67
C PRO A 467 32.42 2.78 -19.56
N LYS A 468 31.87 2.27 -20.67
CA LYS A 468 30.96 3.05 -21.54
C LYS A 468 29.64 3.34 -20.82
N SER A 469 29.01 2.35 -20.20
CA SER A 469 27.77 2.50 -19.42
C SER A 469 27.95 3.43 -18.23
N LYS A 470 29.07 3.30 -17.50
CA LYS A 470 29.43 4.21 -16.39
C LYS A 470 29.49 5.67 -16.82
N ARG A 471 30.05 5.95 -18.01
CA ARG A 471 30.10 7.32 -18.57
C ARG A 471 28.71 7.85 -18.91
N VAL A 472 27.84 7.01 -19.47
CA VAL A 472 26.46 7.41 -19.78
C VAL A 472 25.70 7.75 -18.51
N ILE A 473 25.70 6.84 -17.52
CA ILE A 473 24.98 7.04 -16.25
C ILE A 473 25.46 8.32 -15.56
N ARG A 474 26.78 8.52 -15.41
CA ARG A 474 27.34 9.74 -14.78
C ARG A 474 26.96 11.02 -15.52
N ASP A 475 27.11 11.04 -16.84
CA ASP A 475 26.79 12.21 -17.66
C ASP A 475 25.32 12.61 -17.56
N ILE A 476 24.41 11.62 -17.61
CA ILE A 476 22.98 11.89 -17.47
C ILE A 476 22.63 12.34 -16.06
N THR A 477 23.15 11.68 -15.02
CA THR A 477 22.93 12.10 -13.62
C THR A 477 23.40 13.54 -13.39
N GLU A 478 24.58 13.92 -13.90
CA GLU A 478 25.10 15.28 -13.76
C GLU A 478 24.24 16.32 -14.50
N ARG A 479 23.82 16.04 -15.73
CA ARG A 479 22.97 16.95 -16.51
C ARG A 479 21.57 17.09 -15.91
N MET A 480 20.99 15.97 -15.46
CA MET A 480 19.69 15.94 -14.79
C MET A 480 19.73 16.70 -13.46
N GLY A 481 20.74 16.46 -12.63
CA GLY A 481 20.91 17.17 -11.35
C GLY A 481 21.14 18.67 -11.50
N LYS A 482 21.92 19.10 -12.51
CA LYS A 482 22.05 20.54 -12.85
C LYS A 482 20.72 21.15 -13.29
N GLY A 483 19.93 20.41 -14.07
CA GLY A 483 18.58 20.81 -14.47
C GLY A 483 17.64 20.95 -13.28
N MET A 484 17.60 19.94 -12.41
CA MET A 484 16.82 19.94 -11.17
C MET A 484 17.21 21.12 -10.26
N ALA A 485 18.50 21.34 -10.03
CA ALA A 485 18.99 22.47 -9.26
C ALA A 485 18.57 23.83 -9.85
N GLU A 486 18.55 23.98 -11.19
CA GLU A 486 18.04 25.18 -11.84
C GLU A 486 16.56 25.43 -11.51
N PHE A 487 15.74 24.37 -11.55
CA PHE A 487 14.29 24.49 -11.32
C PHE A 487 13.91 24.63 -9.85
N VAL A 488 14.66 24.04 -8.92
CA VAL A 488 14.53 24.30 -7.47
C VAL A 488 14.81 25.77 -7.14
N GLY A 489 15.73 26.41 -7.87
CA GLY A 489 16.04 27.83 -7.71
C GLY A 489 14.97 28.78 -8.28
N LYS A 490 13.94 28.26 -8.95
CA LYS A 490 12.86 29.07 -9.52
C LYS A 490 11.62 29.02 -8.63
N ASP A 491 10.86 30.11 -8.63
CA ASP A 491 9.53 30.12 -8.05
C ASP A 491 8.54 29.43 -9.01
N LEU A 492 8.22 28.17 -8.70
CA LEU A 492 7.22 27.37 -9.41
C LEU A 492 5.87 27.35 -8.69
N GLY A 493 5.61 28.23 -7.71
CA GLY A 493 4.38 28.21 -6.91
C GLY A 493 3.08 28.29 -7.73
N GLU A 494 3.14 28.87 -8.94
CA GLU A 494 2.04 28.92 -9.90
C GLU A 494 2.25 28.05 -11.16
N GLY A 495 3.21 27.14 -11.14
CA GLY A 495 3.61 26.36 -12.30
C GLY A 495 4.65 27.04 -13.18
N THR A 496 5.11 26.31 -14.20
CA THR A 496 6.11 26.81 -15.17
C THR A 496 5.60 28.02 -15.93
N ARG A 497 6.47 28.97 -16.30
CA ARG A 497 6.05 30.23 -16.91
C ARG A 497 5.30 30.03 -18.22
N ASP A 498 5.80 29.16 -19.07
CA ASP A 498 5.31 28.93 -20.43
C ASP A 498 5.57 27.48 -20.87
N VAL A 499 5.00 27.08 -22.00
CA VAL A 499 5.18 25.72 -22.56
C VAL A 499 6.66 25.40 -22.84
N LYS A 500 7.50 26.39 -23.18
CA LYS A 500 8.92 26.13 -23.42
C LYS A 500 9.67 25.80 -22.14
N GLU A 501 9.32 26.47 -21.04
CA GLU A 501 9.86 26.14 -19.72
C GLU A 501 9.33 24.80 -19.22
N TYR A 502 8.06 24.48 -19.49
CA TYR A 502 7.48 23.16 -19.21
C TYR A 502 8.21 22.04 -19.96
N ASP A 503 8.45 22.21 -21.26
CA ASP A 503 9.21 21.26 -22.07
C ASP A 503 10.65 21.13 -21.57
N ARG A 504 11.26 22.24 -21.14
CA ARG A 504 12.62 22.25 -20.61
C ARG A 504 12.72 21.54 -19.25
N TYR A 505 11.71 21.67 -18.39
CA TYR A 505 11.63 20.88 -17.16
C TYR A 505 11.53 19.39 -17.50
N CYS A 506 10.58 19.01 -18.37
CA CYS A 506 10.39 17.63 -18.81
C CYS A 506 11.63 17.04 -19.50
N HIS A 507 12.39 17.86 -20.24
CA HIS A 507 13.68 17.46 -20.83
C HIS A 507 14.66 17.01 -19.76
N PHE A 508 14.87 17.82 -18.71
CA PHE A 508 15.85 17.49 -17.68
C PHE A 508 15.46 16.24 -16.89
N VAL A 509 14.20 16.10 -16.49
CA VAL A 509 13.80 15.01 -15.58
C VAL A 509 13.39 13.71 -16.29
N ALA A 510 13.10 13.76 -17.60
CA ALA A 510 12.67 12.57 -18.35
C ALA A 510 13.28 12.46 -19.76
N GLY A 511 13.43 13.57 -20.49
CA GLY A 511 14.04 13.58 -21.82
C GLY A 511 15.48 13.05 -21.82
N LEU A 512 16.30 13.49 -20.85
CA LEU A 512 17.65 12.99 -20.61
C LEU A 512 17.68 11.49 -20.28
N VAL A 513 16.63 10.97 -19.62
CA VAL A 513 16.51 9.53 -19.35
C VAL A 513 16.35 8.76 -20.65
N GLY A 514 15.55 9.27 -21.58
CA GLY A 514 15.42 8.72 -22.94
C GLY A 514 16.75 8.71 -23.70
N GLU A 515 17.51 9.81 -23.64
CA GLU A 515 18.85 9.90 -24.24
C GLU A 515 19.81 8.86 -23.61
N GLY A 516 19.83 8.78 -22.28
CA GLY A 516 20.65 7.83 -21.52
C GLY A 516 20.37 6.39 -21.89
N LEU A 517 19.10 6.00 -21.91
CA LEU A 517 18.66 4.67 -22.33
C LEU A 517 19.11 4.37 -23.77
N SER A 518 18.89 5.29 -24.71
CA SER A 518 19.30 5.15 -26.12
C SER A 518 20.80 4.89 -26.27
N ARG A 519 21.62 5.59 -25.46
CA ARG A 519 23.08 5.42 -25.41
C ARG A 519 23.49 4.10 -24.76
N LEU A 520 22.80 3.63 -23.72
CA LEU A 520 23.02 2.32 -23.12
C LEU A 520 22.69 1.19 -24.11
N PHE A 521 21.57 1.28 -24.82
CA PHE A 521 21.16 0.30 -25.84
C PHE A 521 22.15 0.22 -27.01
N SER A 522 22.63 1.38 -27.47
CA SER A 522 23.65 1.42 -28.53
C SER A 522 24.99 0.87 -28.03
N THR A 523 25.32 1.10 -26.76
CA THR A 523 26.58 0.66 -26.14
C THR A 523 26.62 -0.84 -25.89
N SER A 524 25.48 -1.46 -25.57
CA SER A 524 25.38 -2.91 -25.40
C SER A 524 25.56 -3.68 -26.71
N GLY A 525 25.38 -3.01 -27.85
CA GLY A 525 25.44 -3.62 -29.18
C GLY A 525 24.14 -4.33 -29.60
N LEU A 526 23.09 -4.25 -28.77
CA LEU A 526 21.77 -4.80 -29.09
C LEU A 526 21.02 -3.93 -30.11
N GLU A 527 21.30 -2.63 -30.12
CA GLU A 527 20.68 -1.66 -31.02
C GLU A 527 21.68 -1.01 -31.97
N ALA A 528 21.16 -0.38 -33.03
CA ALA A 528 21.98 0.34 -34.00
C ALA A 528 22.76 1.48 -33.32
N PRO A 529 24.06 1.70 -33.65
CA PRO A 529 24.82 2.82 -33.08
C PRO A 529 24.19 4.20 -33.33
N THR A 530 23.45 4.34 -34.44
CA THR A 530 22.73 5.55 -34.83
C THR A 530 21.62 5.91 -33.85
N LEU A 531 21.08 4.96 -33.08
CA LEU A 531 20.03 5.21 -32.09
C LEU A 531 20.48 6.22 -31.03
N SER A 532 21.73 6.13 -30.58
CA SER A 532 22.33 7.11 -29.65
C SER A 532 22.39 8.55 -30.16
N SER A 533 22.26 8.75 -31.48
CA SER A 533 22.25 10.06 -32.12
C SER A 533 20.84 10.60 -32.37
N GLN A 534 19.79 9.81 -32.13
CA GLN A 534 18.39 10.22 -32.27
C GLN A 534 17.91 10.99 -31.03
N ILE A 535 18.65 12.04 -30.65
CA ILE A 535 18.43 12.78 -29.40
C ILE A 535 17.01 13.33 -29.33
N HIS A 536 16.52 13.95 -30.42
CA HIS A 536 15.16 14.48 -30.51
C HIS A 536 14.12 13.40 -30.20
N LEU A 537 14.13 12.28 -30.93
CA LEU A 537 13.15 11.20 -30.75
C LEU A 537 13.22 10.59 -29.34
N SER A 538 14.43 10.38 -28.81
CA SER A 538 14.62 9.87 -27.45
C SER A 538 14.12 10.84 -26.38
N ASP A 539 14.26 12.14 -26.63
CA ASP A 539 13.76 13.20 -25.75
C ASP A 539 12.22 13.20 -25.73
N GLN A 540 11.59 13.14 -26.92
CA GLN A 540 10.13 13.09 -27.03
C GLN A 540 9.52 11.88 -26.30
N MET A 541 10.19 10.72 -26.33
CA MET A 541 9.79 9.54 -25.54
C MET A 541 9.74 9.82 -24.04
N GLY A 542 10.69 10.58 -23.52
CA GLY A 542 10.73 11.01 -22.11
C GLY A 542 9.66 12.05 -21.79
N LEU A 543 9.54 13.09 -22.62
CA LEU A 543 8.54 14.14 -22.48
C LEU A 543 7.11 13.58 -22.47
N PHE A 544 6.79 12.61 -23.34
CA PHE A 544 5.46 12.02 -23.40
C PHE A 544 5.06 11.35 -22.08
N LEU A 545 5.99 10.62 -21.46
CA LEU A 545 5.77 9.98 -20.16
C LEU A 545 5.62 11.02 -19.04
N GLN A 546 6.51 12.02 -19.01
CA GLN A 546 6.52 13.02 -17.95
C GLN A 546 5.30 13.92 -18.00
N LYS A 547 4.93 14.43 -19.18
CA LYS A 547 3.72 15.22 -19.35
C LYS A 547 2.48 14.43 -18.95
N THR A 548 2.41 13.13 -19.28
CA THR A 548 1.29 12.27 -18.87
C THR A 548 1.19 12.16 -17.34
N ASN A 549 2.31 12.01 -16.64
CA ASN A 549 2.32 11.96 -15.18
C ASN A 549 1.88 13.30 -14.57
N ILE A 550 2.48 14.42 -14.99
CA ILE A 550 2.13 15.77 -14.51
C ILE A 550 0.64 16.11 -14.74
N ILE A 551 0.07 15.66 -15.86
CA ILE A 551 -1.36 15.86 -16.14
C ILE A 551 -2.22 15.05 -15.18
N ARG A 552 -1.86 13.78 -14.93
CA ARG A 552 -2.61 12.86 -14.07
C ARG A 552 -2.53 13.25 -12.60
N ASP A 553 -1.36 13.70 -12.16
CA ASP A 553 -1.03 13.90 -10.76
C ASP A 553 -1.25 15.34 -10.29
N TYR A 554 -1.91 16.18 -11.09
CA TYR A 554 -2.23 17.60 -10.80
C TYR A 554 -2.62 17.87 -9.33
N LEU A 555 -3.58 17.12 -8.78
CA LEU A 555 -4.06 17.38 -7.42
C LEU A 555 -3.03 16.94 -6.38
N GLU A 556 -2.29 15.86 -6.66
CA GLU A 556 -1.20 15.35 -5.82
C GLU A 556 -0.09 16.38 -5.70
N ASP A 557 0.38 16.87 -6.84
CA ASP A 557 1.40 17.91 -6.92
C ASP A 557 0.93 19.17 -6.18
N TYR A 558 -0.29 19.64 -6.46
CA TYR A 558 -0.83 20.86 -5.84
C TYR A 558 -0.92 20.77 -4.31
N VAL A 559 -1.39 19.65 -3.76
CA VAL A 559 -1.50 19.44 -2.30
C VAL A 559 -0.13 19.33 -1.64
N ASP A 560 0.89 18.85 -2.35
CA ASP A 560 2.28 18.85 -1.87
C ASP A 560 2.99 20.19 -2.06
N GLY A 561 2.29 21.22 -2.55
CA GLY A 561 2.87 22.54 -2.79
C GLY A 561 3.75 22.60 -4.04
N ARG A 562 3.61 21.64 -4.95
CA ARG A 562 4.26 21.61 -6.27
C ARG A 562 3.28 22.06 -7.35
N ALA A 563 3.77 22.74 -8.36
CA ALA A 563 2.98 23.09 -9.53
C ALA A 563 3.86 23.06 -10.79
N PHE A 564 3.36 22.39 -11.83
CA PHE A 564 4.12 22.18 -13.07
C PHE A 564 3.39 22.68 -14.31
N TRP A 565 2.05 22.73 -14.28
CA TRP A 565 1.22 23.14 -15.41
C TRP A 565 1.61 24.56 -15.88
N PRO A 566 1.82 24.78 -17.19
CA PRO A 566 2.32 26.06 -17.69
C PRO A 566 1.29 27.18 -17.57
N GLN A 567 1.71 28.32 -17.03
CA GLN A 567 0.88 29.51 -16.81
C GLN A 567 0.26 30.04 -18.10
N THR A 568 0.97 29.96 -19.23
CA THR A 568 0.41 30.34 -20.54
C THR A 568 -0.80 29.51 -20.96
N ILE A 569 -0.98 28.30 -20.42
CA ILE A 569 -2.14 27.45 -20.70
C ILE A 569 -3.21 27.68 -19.63
N TRP A 570 -2.90 27.46 -18.36
CA TRP A 570 -3.93 27.44 -17.33
C TRP A 570 -4.56 28.83 -17.07
N LYS A 571 -3.82 29.93 -17.27
CA LYS A 571 -4.37 31.30 -17.15
C LYS A 571 -5.43 31.65 -18.20
N LYS A 572 -5.58 30.84 -19.26
CA LYS A 572 -6.69 30.99 -20.22
C LYS A 572 -8.04 30.57 -19.64
N TYR A 573 -8.01 29.74 -18.58
CA TYR A 573 -9.17 29.04 -18.05
C TYR A 573 -9.47 29.38 -16.57
N ALA A 574 -8.56 30.07 -15.88
CA ALA A 574 -8.74 30.46 -14.49
C ALA A 574 -8.74 31.98 -14.32
N ASP A 575 -9.67 32.50 -13.53
CA ASP A 575 -9.85 33.94 -13.27
C ASP A 575 -8.86 34.50 -12.22
N GLY A 576 -7.58 34.10 -12.28
CA GLY A 576 -6.51 34.65 -11.44
C GLY A 576 -6.35 34.04 -10.03
N ASN A 577 -7.14 33.02 -9.67
CA ASN A 577 -7.05 32.31 -8.37
C ASN A 577 -5.97 31.21 -8.31
N GLY A 578 -4.96 31.27 -9.19
CA GLY A 578 -3.91 30.26 -9.29
C GLY A 578 -4.41 28.89 -9.80
N LEU A 579 -3.52 27.89 -9.77
CA LEU A 579 -3.81 26.53 -10.25
C LEU A 579 -4.90 25.82 -9.43
N GLY A 580 -5.08 26.18 -8.15
CA GLY A 580 -6.11 25.59 -7.29
C GLY A 580 -7.55 25.91 -7.68
N ALA A 581 -7.78 26.90 -8.56
CA ALA A 581 -9.11 27.31 -9.01
C ALA A 581 -9.93 26.16 -9.61
N PHE A 582 -9.27 25.19 -10.25
CA PHE A 582 -9.94 24.07 -10.91
C PHE A 582 -10.51 23.02 -9.94
N ILE A 583 -10.18 23.09 -8.65
CA ILE A 583 -10.80 22.26 -7.61
C ILE A 583 -12.28 22.68 -7.43
N GLU A 584 -12.55 23.98 -7.55
CA GLU A 584 -13.90 24.57 -7.43
C GLU A 584 -14.59 24.67 -8.79
N ASP A 585 -13.90 25.20 -9.81
CA ASP A 585 -14.41 25.30 -11.18
C ASP A 585 -13.84 24.17 -12.08
N LYS A 586 -14.41 22.98 -11.89
CA LYS A 586 -14.02 21.78 -12.64
C LYS A 586 -14.35 21.87 -14.13
N GLU A 587 -15.34 22.67 -14.54
CA GLU A 587 -15.72 22.77 -15.95
C GLU A 587 -14.63 23.49 -16.74
N SER A 588 -14.16 24.64 -16.23
CA SER A 588 -13.01 25.33 -16.82
C SER A 588 -11.72 24.51 -16.67
N GLY A 589 -11.57 23.79 -15.55
CA GLY A 589 -10.50 22.82 -15.35
C GLY A 589 -10.42 21.77 -16.45
N VAL A 590 -11.55 21.17 -16.85
CA VAL A 590 -11.58 20.16 -17.93
C VAL A 590 -11.11 20.75 -19.27
N LYS A 591 -11.44 22.00 -19.59
CA LYS A 591 -10.96 22.65 -20.83
C LYS A 591 -9.44 22.84 -20.80
N CYS A 592 -8.89 23.25 -19.66
CA CYS A 592 -7.44 23.32 -19.45
C CYS A 592 -6.76 21.94 -19.55
N LEU A 593 -7.36 20.92 -18.91
CA LEU A 593 -6.89 19.53 -18.96
C LEU A 593 -6.85 19.01 -20.40
N ASN A 594 -7.89 19.28 -21.20
CA ASN A 594 -7.94 18.86 -22.60
C ASN A 594 -6.83 19.51 -23.45
N GLU A 595 -6.49 20.78 -23.19
CA GLU A 595 -5.37 21.44 -23.87
C GLU A 595 -4.02 20.77 -23.54
N LEU A 596 -3.80 20.41 -22.27
CA LEU A 596 -2.57 19.74 -21.83
C LEU A 596 -2.49 18.29 -22.34
N VAL A 597 -3.60 17.55 -22.35
CA VAL A 597 -3.65 16.22 -22.96
C VAL A 597 -3.35 16.32 -24.46
N THR A 598 -3.88 17.34 -25.14
CA THR A 598 -3.59 17.59 -26.55
C THR A 598 -2.11 17.85 -26.77
N ASP A 599 -1.51 18.70 -25.94
CA ASP A 599 -0.07 19.00 -25.97
C ASP A 599 0.80 17.75 -25.79
N ALA A 600 0.42 16.83 -24.92
CA ALA A 600 1.09 15.54 -24.78
C ALA A 600 0.88 14.63 -26.00
N LEU A 601 -0.34 14.54 -26.54
CA LEU A 601 -0.65 13.69 -27.71
C LEU A 601 0.14 14.08 -28.96
N GLU A 602 0.55 15.34 -29.10
CA GLU A 602 1.36 15.80 -30.22
C GLU A 602 2.78 15.19 -30.25
N LEU A 603 3.24 14.62 -29.13
CA LEU A 603 4.53 13.90 -29.04
C LEU A 603 4.43 12.44 -29.52
N ALA A 604 3.22 11.88 -29.62
CA ALA A 604 3.01 10.47 -29.94
C ALA A 604 3.59 10.05 -31.31
N PRO A 605 3.53 10.86 -32.38
CA PRO A 605 4.21 10.58 -33.64
C PRO A 605 5.71 10.26 -33.49
N ASP A 606 6.44 11.10 -32.75
CA ASP A 606 7.88 10.93 -32.54
C ASP A 606 8.17 9.73 -31.64
N CYS A 607 7.29 9.43 -30.67
CA CYS A 607 7.39 8.20 -29.87
C CYS A 607 7.23 6.95 -30.74
N LEU A 608 6.26 6.94 -31.66
CA LEU A 608 6.07 5.82 -32.60
C LEU A 608 7.25 5.69 -33.58
N ALA A 609 7.81 6.82 -34.03
CA ALA A 609 9.01 6.82 -34.87
C ALA A 609 10.22 6.22 -34.11
N TYR A 610 10.45 6.63 -32.86
CA TYR A 610 11.52 6.07 -32.03
C TYR A 610 11.37 4.55 -31.85
N LEU A 611 10.15 4.08 -31.51
CA LEU A 611 9.87 2.65 -31.36
C LEU A 611 10.08 1.88 -32.68
N GLY A 612 9.91 2.53 -33.83
CA GLY A 612 10.21 2.00 -35.16
C GLY A 612 11.69 1.72 -35.42
N GLU A 613 12.59 2.39 -34.70
CA GLU A 613 14.05 2.23 -34.86
C GLU A 613 14.63 1.04 -34.06
N LEU A 614 13.88 0.52 -33.08
CA LEU A 614 14.31 -0.56 -32.18
C LEU A 614 14.28 -1.93 -32.87
N ARG A 615 15.33 -2.72 -32.65
CA ARG A 615 15.54 -4.03 -33.29
C ARG A 615 15.45 -5.19 -32.31
N CYS A 616 15.92 -5.01 -31.08
CA CYS A 616 15.86 -6.03 -30.04
C CYS A 616 14.44 -6.06 -29.46
N GLU A 617 13.81 -7.24 -29.44
CA GLU A 617 12.42 -7.39 -28.99
C GLU A 617 12.25 -6.98 -27.53
N GLU A 618 13.20 -7.34 -26.67
CA GLU A 618 13.19 -7.03 -25.25
C GLU A 618 13.36 -5.52 -25.00
N VAL A 619 14.26 -4.86 -25.74
CA VAL A 619 14.44 -3.40 -25.69
C VAL A 619 13.19 -2.69 -26.23
N PHE A 620 12.62 -3.18 -27.34
CA PHE A 620 11.37 -2.67 -27.88
C PHE A 620 10.25 -2.75 -26.85
N ARG A 621 10.05 -3.92 -26.22
CA ARG A 621 9.00 -4.11 -25.20
C ARG A 621 9.24 -3.24 -23.97
N PHE A 622 10.49 -3.13 -23.51
CA PHE A 622 10.88 -2.24 -22.43
C PHE A 622 10.50 -0.78 -22.72
N CYS A 623 10.78 -0.28 -23.93
CA CYS A 623 10.43 1.07 -24.34
C CYS A 623 8.93 1.24 -24.62
N ALA A 624 8.27 0.27 -25.24
CA ALA A 624 6.90 0.39 -25.72
C ALA A 624 5.85 0.28 -24.60
N ILE A 625 6.09 -0.55 -23.58
CA ILE A 625 5.12 -0.77 -22.48
C ILE A 625 4.80 0.55 -21.76
N PRO A 626 5.77 1.36 -21.30
CA PRO A 626 5.48 2.67 -20.71
C PRO A 626 4.69 3.59 -21.63
N GLN A 627 5.01 3.62 -22.93
CA GLN A 627 4.36 4.48 -23.91
C GLN A 627 2.87 4.10 -24.12
N VAL A 628 2.56 2.80 -24.19
CA VAL A 628 1.16 2.36 -24.30
C VAL A 628 0.36 2.61 -23.01
N MET A 629 1.02 2.57 -21.84
CA MET A 629 0.40 2.93 -20.57
C MET A 629 0.12 4.43 -20.51
N ALA A 630 1.04 5.26 -21.01
CA ALA A 630 0.89 6.70 -21.06
C ALA A 630 -0.28 7.12 -21.97
N VAL A 631 -0.35 6.62 -23.21
CA VAL A 631 -1.48 6.96 -24.11
C VAL A 631 -2.83 6.45 -23.57
N ALA A 632 -2.86 5.31 -22.88
CA ALA A 632 -4.07 4.82 -22.22
C ALA A 632 -4.46 5.67 -21.01
N THR A 633 -3.48 6.27 -20.32
CA THR A 633 -3.72 7.22 -19.22
C THR A 633 -4.24 8.54 -19.77
N LEU A 634 -3.63 9.09 -20.82
CA LEU A 634 -4.12 10.29 -21.53
C LEU A 634 -5.56 10.10 -22.01
N GLU A 635 -5.88 8.94 -22.58
CA GLU A 635 -7.26 8.61 -22.95
C GLU A 635 -8.18 8.66 -21.73
N LYS A 636 -7.79 8.05 -20.61
CA LYS A 636 -8.62 8.00 -19.40
C LYS A 636 -8.85 9.36 -18.75
N VAL A 637 -7.88 10.28 -18.81
CA VAL A 637 -7.98 11.62 -18.20
C VAL A 637 -8.61 12.66 -19.14
N TYR A 638 -8.55 12.48 -20.46
CA TYR A 638 -9.19 13.40 -21.41
C TYR A 638 -10.69 13.57 -21.11
N GLY A 639 -11.14 14.81 -20.92
CA GLY A 639 -12.54 15.13 -20.59
C GLY A 639 -13.01 14.63 -19.22
N ASN A 640 -12.10 14.23 -18.31
CA ASN A 640 -12.46 13.61 -17.03
C ASN A 640 -12.31 14.58 -15.85
N MET A 641 -13.44 14.98 -15.25
CA MET A 641 -13.48 15.85 -14.06
C MET A 641 -12.86 15.22 -12.82
N GLU A 642 -12.74 13.89 -12.76
CA GLU A 642 -12.18 13.17 -11.62
C GLU A 642 -10.71 13.53 -11.35
N VAL A 643 -9.98 14.07 -12.34
CA VAL A 643 -8.58 14.55 -12.17
C VAL A 643 -8.48 15.65 -11.10
N PHE A 644 -9.55 16.43 -10.91
CA PHE A 644 -9.62 17.50 -9.91
C PHE A 644 -10.14 17.01 -8.55
N GLU A 645 -10.45 15.72 -8.42
CA GLU A 645 -10.94 15.09 -7.18
C GLU A 645 -9.95 14.06 -6.62
N GLY A 646 -8.98 13.65 -7.44
CA GLY A 646 -7.99 12.66 -7.05
C GLY A 646 -7.16 12.13 -8.19
N VAL A 647 -6.32 11.14 -7.88
CA VAL A 647 -5.41 10.54 -8.87
C VAL A 647 -6.17 9.47 -9.67
N VAL A 648 -6.44 9.76 -10.94
CA VAL A 648 -7.13 8.86 -11.87
C VAL A 648 -6.16 7.78 -12.35
N LYS A 649 -6.48 6.51 -12.12
CA LYS A 649 -5.64 5.38 -12.57
C LYS A 649 -6.36 4.47 -13.56
N ILE A 650 -5.60 3.97 -14.53
CA ILE A 650 -6.05 2.86 -15.36
C ILE A 650 -6.23 1.58 -14.51
N ARG A 651 -7.16 0.73 -14.91
CA ARG A 651 -7.44 -0.54 -14.22
C ARG A 651 -6.23 -1.47 -14.34
N LYS A 652 -5.93 -2.23 -13.28
CA LYS A 652 -4.84 -3.24 -13.31
C LYS A 652 -5.05 -4.30 -14.40
N GLY A 653 -6.30 -4.73 -14.62
CA GLY A 653 -6.64 -5.65 -15.70
C GLY A 653 -6.35 -5.08 -17.09
N LEU A 654 -6.65 -3.79 -17.31
CA LEU A 654 -6.26 -3.07 -18.53
C LEU A 654 -4.73 -3.00 -18.66
N SER A 655 -3.98 -2.70 -17.59
CA SER A 655 -2.52 -2.73 -17.63
C SER A 655 -1.98 -4.11 -18.05
N CYS A 656 -2.51 -5.19 -17.47
CA CYS A 656 -2.14 -6.56 -17.87
C CYS A 656 -2.41 -6.81 -19.36
N LYS A 657 -3.59 -6.37 -19.84
CA LYS A 657 -3.97 -6.48 -21.24
C LYS A 657 -3.08 -5.66 -22.17
N LEU A 658 -2.66 -4.46 -21.77
CA LEU A 658 -1.73 -3.63 -22.53
C LEU A 658 -0.37 -4.33 -22.63
N ILE A 659 0.19 -4.81 -21.52
CA ILE A 659 1.47 -5.55 -21.50
C ILE A 659 1.43 -6.76 -22.44
N LEU A 660 0.37 -7.58 -22.40
CA LEU A 660 0.26 -8.76 -23.26
C LEU A 660 0.10 -8.42 -24.74
N ASN A 661 -0.49 -7.28 -25.06
CA ASN A 661 -0.70 -6.85 -26.45
C ASN A 661 0.49 -6.05 -26.99
N THR A 662 1.42 -5.62 -26.14
CA THR A 662 2.66 -4.94 -26.54
C THR A 662 3.77 -5.96 -26.74
N LYS A 663 3.69 -6.69 -27.85
CA LYS A 663 4.72 -7.65 -28.29
C LYS A 663 5.52 -7.13 -29.48
N ASP A 664 4.85 -6.42 -30.37
CA ASP A 664 5.41 -5.92 -31.63
C ASP A 664 4.79 -4.55 -31.99
N HIS A 665 5.27 -3.94 -33.08
CA HIS A 665 4.74 -2.68 -33.60
C HIS A 665 3.25 -2.74 -33.90
N SER A 666 2.72 -3.87 -34.38
CA SER A 666 1.28 -3.99 -34.70
C SER A 666 0.43 -3.89 -33.43
N GLY A 667 0.89 -4.47 -32.33
CA GLY A 667 0.25 -4.37 -31.02
C GLY A 667 0.22 -2.93 -30.52
N VAL A 668 1.36 -2.24 -30.57
CA VAL A 668 1.49 -0.82 -30.20
C VAL A 668 0.57 0.05 -31.06
N HIS A 669 0.63 -0.10 -32.38
CA HIS A 669 -0.20 0.63 -33.35
C HIS A 669 -1.69 0.42 -33.09
N SER A 670 -2.10 -0.83 -32.80
CA SER A 670 -3.49 -1.13 -32.45
C SER A 670 -3.93 -0.42 -31.17
N ILE A 671 -3.06 -0.29 -30.17
CA ILE A 671 -3.38 0.39 -28.91
C ILE A 671 -3.48 1.90 -29.14
N PHE A 672 -2.44 2.53 -29.72
CA PHE A 672 -2.43 3.97 -30.01
C PHE A 672 -3.62 4.37 -30.86
N GLY A 673 -3.90 3.63 -31.94
CA GLY A 673 -5.07 3.90 -32.79
C GLY A 673 -6.40 3.74 -32.06
N LYS A 674 -6.51 2.78 -31.13
CA LYS A 674 -7.72 2.61 -30.29
C LYS A 674 -7.89 3.81 -29.35
N MET A 675 -6.83 4.26 -28.69
CA MET A 675 -6.89 5.39 -27.77
C MET A 675 -7.22 6.70 -28.51
N ALA A 676 -6.55 6.97 -29.63
CA ALA A 676 -6.82 8.14 -30.48
C ALA A 676 -8.30 8.18 -30.93
N ARG A 677 -8.85 7.06 -31.42
CA ARG A 677 -10.27 6.97 -31.80
C ARG A 677 -11.22 7.22 -30.62
N SER A 678 -10.87 6.72 -29.43
CA SER A 678 -11.66 6.94 -28.21
C SER A 678 -11.71 8.42 -27.85
N ILE A 679 -10.56 9.10 -27.85
CA ILE A 679 -10.46 10.55 -27.58
C ILE A 679 -11.26 11.34 -28.60
N MET A 680 -11.07 11.08 -29.90
CA MET A 680 -11.83 11.74 -30.97
C MET A 680 -13.35 11.58 -30.82
N SER A 681 -13.82 10.41 -30.37
CA SER A 681 -15.24 10.15 -30.18
C SER A 681 -15.87 10.91 -29.00
N ARG A 682 -15.04 11.38 -28.06
CA ARG A 682 -15.46 12.11 -26.86
C ARG A 682 -15.13 13.60 -26.90
N ALA A 683 -14.37 14.05 -27.90
CA ALA A 683 -13.99 15.45 -28.06
C ALA A 683 -15.24 16.34 -28.28
N ASP A 684 -15.41 17.35 -27.43
CA ASP A 684 -16.51 18.31 -27.52
C ASP A 684 -16.14 19.44 -28.50
N LYS A 685 -17.02 19.72 -29.46
CA LYS A 685 -16.85 20.81 -30.45
C LYS A 685 -16.76 22.19 -29.82
N ASN A 686 -17.29 22.36 -28.61
CA ASN A 686 -17.23 23.62 -27.87
C ASN A 686 -15.93 23.76 -27.06
N ASP A 687 -15.11 22.71 -26.98
CA ASP A 687 -13.81 22.77 -26.33
C ASP A 687 -12.82 23.61 -27.14
N PRO A 688 -12.09 24.58 -26.53
CA PRO A 688 -11.15 25.43 -27.26
C PRO A 688 -10.02 24.67 -27.96
N SER A 689 -9.67 23.46 -27.47
CA SER A 689 -8.63 22.60 -28.02
C SER A 689 -9.17 21.56 -29.00
N TYR A 690 -10.46 21.57 -29.35
CA TYR A 690 -11.11 20.54 -30.16
C TYR A 690 -10.38 20.25 -31.48
N GLU A 691 -10.11 21.26 -32.31
CA GLU A 691 -9.45 21.06 -33.61
C GLU A 691 -8.00 20.57 -33.47
N ARG A 692 -7.27 21.08 -32.48
CA ARG A 692 -5.89 20.65 -32.18
C ARG A 692 -5.89 19.19 -31.69
N THR A 693 -6.83 18.81 -30.84
CA THR A 693 -7.02 17.42 -30.37
C THR A 693 -7.27 16.47 -31.54
N LEU A 694 -8.21 16.83 -32.42
CA LEU A 694 -8.53 16.01 -33.58
C LEU A 694 -7.34 15.92 -34.54
N HIS A 695 -6.59 17.00 -34.73
CA HIS A 695 -5.38 16.98 -35.55
C HIS A 695 -4.31 16.03 -34.96
N ALA A 696 -4.00 16.13 -33.68
CA ALA A 696 -3.06 15.23 -33.00
C ALA A 696 -3.49 13.76 -33.13
N CYS A 697 -4.78 13.46 -32.90
CA CYS A 697 -5.31 12.11 -33.05
C CYS A 697 -5.27 11.61 -34.50
N ARG A 698 -5.55 12.46 -35.50
CA ARG A 698 -5.44 12.11 -36.92
C ARG A 698 -3.99 11.78 -37.29
N ASN A 699 -3.01 12.55 -36.83
CA ASN A 699 -1.59 12.28 -37.08
C ASN A 699 -1.18 10.91 -36.53
N ILE A 700 -1.64 10.55 -35.32
CA ILE A 700 -1.45 9.20 -34.77
C ILE A 700 -2.08 8.14 -35.69
N LEU A 701 -3.32 8.36 -36.14
CA LEU A 701 -4.04 7.42 -36.99
C LEU A 701 -3.41 7.24 -38.38
N GLU A 702 -2.84 8.29 -38.95
CA GLU A 702 -2.10 8.24 -40.22
C GLU A 702 -0.85 7.36 -40.10
N ILE A 703 -0.13 7.45 -38.98
CA ILE A 703 1.08 6.63 -38.73
C ILE A 703 0.72 5.17 -38.49
N VAL A 704 -0.30 4.89 -37.65
CA VAL A 704 -0.65 3.51 -37.28
C VAL A 704 -1.46 2.79 -38.35
N GLY A 705 -2.10 3.52 -39.26
CA GLY A 705 -2.92 3.01 -40.36
C GLY A 705 -4.31 2.50 -39.94
N GLU A 706 -5.12 2.13 -40.94
CA GLU A 706 -6.43 1.50 -40.69
C GLU A 706 -6.27 0.12 -40.06
N PRO A 707 -7.16 -0.28 -39.14
CA PRO A 707 -7.13 -1.62 -38.57
C PRO A 707 -7.28 -2.64 -39.69
N LYS A 708 -6.24 -3.44 -39.95
CA LYS A 708 -6.32 -4.59 -40.88
C LYS A 708 -7.48 -5.46 -40.41
N GLY A 709 -8.53 -5.54 -41.24
CA GLY A 709 -9.81 -6.16 -40.91
C GLY A 709 -9.67 -7.53 -40.25
N GLY A 710 -9.76 -7.56 -38.93
CA GLY A 710 -9.98 -8.76 -38.15
C GLY A 710 -11.47 -8.87 -37.85
N MET A 711 -12.04 -10.05 -38.10
CA MET A 711 -13.46 -10.40 -37.90
C MET A 711 -14.20 -9.57 -36.83
N THR A 712 -15.40 -9.12 -37.21
CA THR A 712 -16.36 -8.38 -36.40
C THR A 712 -16.52 -8.96 -34.98
N PHE A 713 -16.46 -8.06 -34.00
CA PHE A 713 -16.48 -8.29 -32.55
C PHE A 713 -17.54 -9.29 -32.05
N GLY A 714 -18.67 -9.42 -32.76
CA GLY A 714 -19.75 -10.35 -32.43
C GLY A 714 -19.40 -11.84 -32.53
N ALA A 715 -18.46 -12.23 -33.40
CA ALA A 715 -18.09 -13.65 -33.60
C ALA A 715 -17.00 -14.14 -32.63
N LYS A 716 -16.14 -13.23 -32.12
CA LYS A 716 -15.09 -13.58 -31.14
C LYS A 716 -15.64 -13.86 -29.74
N MET A 717 -16.75 -13.22 -29.35
CA MET A 717 -17.31 -13.37 -27.99
C MET A 717 -17.75 -14.80 -27.67
N GLN A 718 -18.27 -15.56 -28.65
CA GLN A 718 -18.72 -16.93 -28.40
C GLN A 718 -17.57 -17.94 -28.34
N ILE A 719 -16.50 -17.75 -29.13
CA ILE A 719 -15.35 -18.68 -29.16
C ILE A 719 -14.40 -18.41 -27.98
N VAL A 720 -14.20 -17.14 -27.61
CA VAL A 720 -13.34 -16.76 -26.47
C VAL A 720 -13.98 -17.16 -25.14
N ASN A 721 -15.29 -17.01 -24.96
CA ASN A 721 -15.95 -17.41 -23.71
C ASN A 721 -15.87 -18.93 -23.48
N VAL A 722 -16.02 -19.76 -24.51
CA VAL A 722 -15.89 -21.22 -24.38
C VAL A 722 -14.44 -21.64 -24.13
N GLY A 723 -13.46 -21.03 -24.80
CA GLY A 723 -12.03 -21.31 -24.59
C GLY A 723 -11.49 -20.86 -23.22
N VAL A 724 -11.96 -19.71 -22.71
CA VAL A 724 -11.61 -19.19 -21.37
C VAL A 724 -12.22 -20.08 -20.29
N CYS A 725 -13.47 -20.53 -20.43
CA CYS A 725 -14.10 -21.41 -19.46
C CYS A 725 -13.44 -22.80 -19.41
N THR A 726 -13.09 -23.37 -20.57
CA THR A 726 -12.48 -24.71 -20.63
C THR A 726 -11.05 -24.72 -20.07
N SER A 727 -10.29 -23.64 -20.27
CA SER A 727 -8.91 -23.51 -19.74
C SER A 727 -8.87 -23.18 -18.24
N LEU A 728 -9.81 -22.40 -17.72
CA LEU A 728 -9.94 -22.15 -16.27
C LEU A 728 -10.23 -23.44 -15.48
N ILE A 729 -10.99 -24.39 -16.06
CA ILE A 729 -11.24 -25.72 -15.47
C ILE A 729 -9.97 -26.57 -15.41
N VAL A 730 -9.13 -26.53 -16.46
CA VAL A 730 -7.85 -27.25 -16.49
C VAL A 730 -6.86 -26.65 -15.48
N SER A 731 -6.84 -25.33 -15.31
CA SER A 731 -6.03 -24.63 -14.31
C SER A 731 -6.48 -24.89 -12.88
N GLY A 732 -7.78 -24.95 -12.61
CA GLY A 732 -8.34 -25.36 -11.31
C GLY A 732 -7.91 -26.78 -10.91
N LYS A 733 -7.79 -27.69 -11.88
CA LYS A 733 -7.30 -29.06 -11.65
C LYS A 733 -5.80 -29.12 -11.34
N ARG A 734 -4.99 -28.17 -11.85
CA ARG A 734 -3.56 -28.02 -11.50
C ARG A 734 -3.37 -27.36 -10.13
N LEU A 735 -4.23 -26.42 -9.75
CA LEU A 735 -4.25 -25.76 -8.44
C LEU A 735 -4.50 -26.73 -7.28
N TYR A 736 -5.34 -27.75 -7.48
CA TYR A 736 -5.64 -28.76 -6.45
C TYR A 736 -4.59 -29.88 -6.33
N GLY A 737 -3.60 -29.94 -7.25
CA GLY A 737 -2.62 -31.03 -7.35
C GLY A 737 -1.22 -30.72 -6.80
N ARG A 738 -0.97 -29.52 -6.28
CA ARG A 738 0.32 -29.12 -5.67
C ARG A 738 0.10 -28.65 -4.24
N HIS A 739 -0.08 -29.60 -3.33
CA HIS A 739 0.09 -29.39 -1.90
C HIS A 739 0.93 -30.56 -1.38
N GLU A 740 2.25 -30.46 -1.55
CA GLU A 740 3.26 -31.12 -0.72
C GLU A 740 4.66 -30.61 -1.14
N GLY A 741 5.28 -29.82 -0.26
CA GLY A 741 6.71 -29.53 -0.18
C GLY A 741 7.44 -29.03 -1.43
N ASP A 742 7.46 -27.72 -1.66
CA ASP A 742 8.57 -27.03 -2.35
C ASP A 742 8.63 -25.56 -1.90
N ALA A 743 9.84 -25.11 -1.54
CA ALA A 743 10.12 -23.73 -1.14
C ALA A 743 9.94 -22.77 -2.33
N TRP A 744 9.35 -21.61 -2.07
CA TRP A 744 9.02 -20.60 -3.07
C TRP A 744 10.28 -19.85 -3.56
N GLY A 745 11.01 -20.45 -4.51
CA GLY A 745 12.00 -19.77 -5.35
C GLY A 745 11.44 -19.52 -6.75
N GLY A 746 11.54 -18.28 -7.25
CA GLY A 746 11.50 -17.98 -8.69
C GLY A 746 10.15 -17.72 -9.37
N ARG A 747 9.06 -17.37 -8.68
CA ARG A 747 7.80 -16.94 -9.34
C ARG A 747 7.47 -15.48 -9.10
N MET A 748 7.68 -14.62 -10.11
CA MET A 748 7.35 -13.20 -10.05
C MET A 748 5.91 -12.91 -10.46
N LEU A 749 5.04 -12.99 -9.44
CA LEU A 749 3.94 -12.07 -9.08
C LEU A 749 3.22 -12.72 -7.87
N PRO A 750 3.17 -12.12 -6.65
CA PRO A 750 2.33 -10.93 -6.36
C PRO A 750 2.91 -9.98 -5.27
N GLY A 751 2.30 -8.83 -4.92
CA GLY A 751 1.15 -8.76 -4.01
C GLY A 751 -0.14 -8.20 -4.63
N ILE A 752 -1.15 -9.06 -4.73
CA ILE A 752 -2.53 -8.73 -5.08
C ILE A 752 -3.28 -8.78 -3.76
N ASN A 753 -3.55 -7.64 -3.14
CA ASN A 753 -4.59 -7.63 -2.10
C ASN A 753 -5.91 -7.86 -2.84
N ASP A 754 -6.44 -9.07 -2.66
CA ASP A 754 -7.50 -9.80 -3.38
C ASP A 754 -6.99 -11.08 -4.12
N VAL A 755 -5.80 -11.68 -3.86
CA VAL A 755 -5.43 -13.00 -4.49
C VAL A 755 -6.48 -14.06 -4.16
N GLU A 756 -6.89 -14.14 -2.89
CA GLU A 756 -7.93 -15.09 -2.47
C GLU A 756 -9.28 -14.73 -3.10
N ASP A 757 -9.65 -13.44 -3.14
CA ASP A 757 -10.92 -13.00 -3.71
C ASP A 757 -10.96 -13.15 -5.24
N VAL A 758 -9.90 -12.83 -5.99
CA VAL A 758 -9.83 -12.98 -7.45
C VAL A 758 -9.71 -14.46 -7.84
N GLY A 759 -9.02 -15.28 -7.04
CA GLY A 759 -8.97 -16.73 -7.21
C GLY A 759 -10.32 -17.40 -6.94
N VAL A 760 -10.95 -17.07 -5.82
CA VAL A 760 -12.30 -17.54 -5.44
C VAL A 760 -13.34 -17.05 -6.45
N LEU A 761 -13.21 -15.82 -6.94
CA LEU A 761 -14.09 -15.24 -7.96
C LEU A 761 -13.86 -15.85 -9.34
N ALA A 762 -12.62 -16.15 -9.72
CA ALA A 762 -12.33 -16.89 -10.94
C ALA A 762 -12.96 -18.29 -10.89
N VAL A 763 -12.90 -18.97 -9.74
CA VAL A 763 -13.58 -20.25 -9.51
C VAL A 763 -15.11 -20.09 -9.54
N PHE A 764 -15.65 -19.03 -8.96
CA PHE A 764 -17.08 -18.74 -8.94
C PHE A 764 -17.64 -18.42 -10.34
N VAL A 765 -16.97 -17.54 -11.10
CA VAL A 765 -17.33 -17.19 -12.48
C VAL A 765 -17.17 -18.40 -13.40
N THR A 766 -16.10 -19.19 -13.23
CA THR A 766 -15.93 -20.45 -13.97
C THR A 766 -17.07 -21.43 -13.68
N SER A 767 -17.51 -21.50 -12.42
CA SER A 767 -18.64 -22.36 -12.03
C SER A 767 -19.96 -21.88 -12.63
N ILE A 768 -20.21 -20.56 -12.67
CA ILE A 768 -21.40 -19.97 -13.33
C ILE A 768 -21.37 -20.20 -14.84
N CYS A 769 -20.24 -19.95 -15.50
CA CYS A 769 -20.12 -20.19 -16.93
C CYS A 769 -20.24 -21.68 -17.28
N PHE A 770 -19.75 -22.57 -16.42
CA PHE A 770 -19.95 -24.01 -16.57
C PHE A 770 -21.43 -24.40 -16.45
N LEU A 771 -22.16 -23.81 -15.50
CA LEU A 771 -23.61 -24.01 -15.35
C LEU A 771 -24.40 -23.50 -16.57
N ILE A 772 -24.03 -22.34 -17.12
CA ILE A 772 -24.67 -21.78 -18.33
C ILE A 772 -24.38 -22.64 -19.56
N ALA A 773 -23.13 -23.09 -19.73
CA ALA A 773 -22.77 -23.99 -20.83
C ALA A 773 -23.51 -25.33 -20.74
N PHE A 774 -23.70 -25.87 -19.53
CA PHE A 774 -24.45 -27.10 -19.31
C PHE A 774 -25.96 -26.93 -19.59
N ALA A 775 -26.52 -25.77 -19.24
CA ALA A 775 -27.91 -25.43 -19.57
C ALA A 775 -28.13 -25.33 -21.08
N ALA A 776 -27.22 -24.68 -21.81
CA ALA A 776 -27.26 -24.58 -23.27
C ALA A 776 -27.12 -25.95 -23.97
N VAL A 777 -26.25 -26.83 -23.45
CA VAL A 777 -26.17 -28.23 -23.92
C VAL A 777 -27.45 -28.99 -23.61
N GLY A 778 -28.08 -28.75 -22.45
CA GLY A 778 -29.38 -29.31 -22.09
C GLY A 778 -30.50 -28.90 -23.05
N GLU A 779 -30.57 -27.63 -23.46
CA GLU A 779 -31.51 -27.15 -24.49
C GLU A 779 -31.25 -27.77 -25.85
N ALA A 780 -29.99 -27.81 -26.30
CA ALA A 780 -29.62 -28.42 -27.58
C ALA A 780 -29.94 -29.94 -27.61
N MET A 781 -29.72 -30.65 -26.50
CA MET A 781 -30.11 -32.06 -26.39
C MET A 781 -31.63 -32.24 -26.30
N GLY A 782 -32.36 -31.28 -25.72
CA GLY A 782 -33.82 -31.24 -25.70
C GLY A 782 -34.42 -31.06 -27.10
N GLU A 783 -33.87 -30.16 -27.91
CA GLU A 783 -34.29 -29.98 -29.31
C GLU A 783 -33.99 -31.21 -30.18
N VAL A 784 -32.82 -31.85 -29.98
CA VAL A 784 -32.46 -33.10 -30.67
C VAL A 784 -33.39 -34.24 -30.26
N ALA A 785 -33.76 -34.35 -28.98
CA ALA A 785 -34.71 -35.35 -28.50
C ALA A 785 -36.14 -35.13 -29.03
N LEU A 786 -36.55 -33.88 -29.24
CA LEU A 786 -37.83 -33.53 -29.86
C LEU A 786 -37.85 -33.84 -31.36
N ARG A 787 -36.74 -33.61 -32.09
CA ARG A 787 -36.59 -34.01 -33.50
C ARG A 787 -36.59 -35.54 -33.67
N VAL A 788 -35.92 -36.28 -32.80
CA VAL A 788 -35.88 -37.76 -32.83
C VAL A 788 -37.25 -38.38 -32.52
N LYS A 789 -38.11 -37.71 -31.73
CA LYS A 789 -39.52 -38.13 -31.53
C LYS A 789 -40.44 -37.80 -32.71
N GLY A 790 -40.15 -36.73 -33.46
CA GLY A 790 -40.89 -36.36 -34.68
C GLY A 790 -40.74 -37.37 -35.82
N GLU A 791 -39.61 -38.08 -35.90
CA GLU A 791 -39.32 -39.06 -36.95
C GLU A 791 -39.74 -40.50 -36.62
N LYS A 792 -40.13 -40.81 -35.38
CA LYS A 792 -40.63 -42.14 -35.00
C LYS A 792 -42.08 -42.09 -34.54
N GLY A 793 -42.96 -41.95 -35.52
CA GLY A 793 -44.36 -42.35 -35.38
C GLY A 793 -44.44 -43.85 -35.08
N GLY A 794 -44.80 -44.18 -33.84
CA GLY A 794 -45.25 -45.52 -33.45
C GLY A 794 -44.21 -46.39 -32.73
N MET A 795 -44.04 -46.20 -31.42
CA MET A 795 -43.87 -47.31 -30.47
C MET A 795 -44.11 -46.86 -29.02
N ARG A 796 -44.81 -47.71 -28.27
CA ARG A 796 -45.27 -47.48 -26.88
C ARG A 796 -44.11 -47.32 -25.89
N SER A 797 -44.31 -46.34 -25.01
CA SER A 797 -43.67 -46.02 -23.72
C SER A 797 -42.61 -46.94 -23.11
N SER A 798 -41.45 -46.37 -22.77
CA SER A 798 -40.64 -46.75 -21.60
C SER A 798 -40.52 -45.56 -20.65
N GLY A 799 -40.91 -45.72 -19.38
CA GLY A 799 -41.08 -44.68 -18.37
C GLY A 799 -39.84 -43.88 -17.93
N ALA A 800 -38.70 -44.02 -18.60
CA ALA A 800 -37.47 -43.27 -18.29
C ALA A 800 -37.50 -41.81 -18.76
N SER A 801 -38.28 -41.46 -19.80
CA SER A 801 -38.24 -40.09 -20.37
C SER A 801 -39.03 -39.05 -19.58
N SER A 802 -39.91 -39.47 -18.64
CA SER A 802 -40.72 -38.54 -17.85
C SER A 802 -39.95 -37.97 -16.65
N ALA A 803 -39.07 -38.75 -16.03
CA ALA A 803 -38.26 -38.31 -14.91
C ALA A 803 -37.21 -37.28 -15.32
N THR A 804 -36.52 -37.49 -16.44
CA THR A 804 -35.50 -36.57 -16.96
C THR A 804 -36.09 -35.21 -17.35
N LEU A 805 -37.28 -35.21 -17.96
CA LEU A 805 -37.99 -33.96 -18.30
C LEU A 805 -38.45 -33.21 -17.05
N LYS A 806 -38.89 -33.93 -16.01
CA LYS A 806 -39.29 -33.32 -14.73
C LYS A 806 -38.09 -32.68 -14.02
N THR A 807 -36.92 -33.34 -14.04
CA THR A 807 -35.68 -32.80 -13.48
C THR A 807 -35.16 -31.58 -14.25
N LEU A 808 -35.33 -31.53 -15.58
CA LEU A 808 -34.95 -30.38 -16.40
C LEU A 808 -35.88 -29.17 -16.18
N VAL A 809 -37.18 -29.39 -15.97
CA VAL A 809 -38.14 -28.33 -15.64
C VAL A 809 -37.94 -27.80 -14.22
N GLU A 810 -37.65 -28.68 -13.26
CA GLU A 810 -37.30 -28.27 -11.89
C GLU A 810 -35.97 -27.50 -11.84
N ALA A 811 -35.00 -27.85 -12.68
CA ALA A 811 -33.74 -27.11 -12.80
C ALA A 811 -33.93 -25.73 -13.45
N LYS A 812 -34.82 -25.60 -14.44
CA LYS A 812 -35.17 -24.32 -15.06
C LYS A 812 -35.82 -23.36 -14.05
N ASN A 813 -36.76 -23.86 -13.25
CA ASN A 813 -37.46 -23.05 -12.22
C ASN A 813 -36.58 -22.69 -11.02
N LEU A 814 -35.39 -23.29 -10.88
CA LEU A 814 -34.41 -22.95 -9.85
C LEU A 814 -33.40 -21.90 -10.32
N VAL A 815 -33.35 -21.66 -11.65
CA VAL A 815 -32.45 -20.72 -12.33
C VAL A 815 -33.15 -19.39 -12.63
N GLU A 816 -34.44 -19.43 -12.96
CA GLU A 816 -35.35 -18.26 -12.86
C GLU A 816 -35.53 -17.84 -11.40
#